data_AF-A0A8J7PWF9-F1
#
_entry.id   AF-A0A8J7PWF9-F1
#
_cell.length_a   1.000
_cell.length_b   1.000
_cell.length_c   1.000
_cell.angle_alpha   90.00
_cell.angle_beta   90.00
_cell.angle_gamma   90.00
#
_symmetry.space_group_name_H-M   'P 1'
#
loop_
_entity.id
_entity.type
_entity.pdbx_description
1 polymer ?
#
loop_
_entity_poly.entity_id
_entity_poly.type
_entity_poly.pdbx_seq_one_letter_code
_entity_poly.pdbx_strand_id
1 'polypeptide(L)'
;MLTSRGWWFLVILLILLGLGAALSERVGDAIAVVALTLLAWFLWEWAQFAYRYYVVLPRLRLHREIRDERKAVPLLWAEGEFDVHVRVTLDGPGDLPYAILTDWVPTDAQFVSGAEEAVVALSEHAPAELTYRLRCPLPGELRFEGVRVGIADRQGFFYHRTLLPDGSAFLVLPRLTGAEGQRRGSKKFNIFPPPGVHRLKRPGGGSELLDLRDYIPGDPPKMIAWKPSARRDKLFTKEFESEVPVRCTLFVDASESTRLGKRRKITRLANLAAGVAEATVADRDHAGLVVFDEHDSRVMRPKRSRRHVIDMLHLLAEAASRPTPLGPFADANAVAKLAYPLANELYPELMQRRANTAPARMFWSPPSDYRRGWWVLLFALPAIFLLCGPLAGLAGLFAGRPEVLSFVATVIAFFFRNLGWATTVVLAGVSLLIAIILWLAHGLSGFSEPWRSERLRRKQLGLLFATLDGAPPGAESHYMHDDQAFARRAQRFLAEHHARYPVRLYDARGRYLFHSRPKLDVLVKALNYGVARGRDNELFVLLVDLLDVADDLDHLVRAVRVAVARHHQVLVIVPWQEDVPEPPAEVAGDDDRIPLGPAERFARGGYRAIADELTRDFIAHYHKAFFKVRREFGRLGV
;
A
#
# COMPACT_ATOMS: atom_id res chain seq x y z
N MET A 1 4.46 15.03 -27.51
CA MET A 1 4.72 16.38 -26.94
C MET A 1 6.05 16.88 -27.45
N LEU A 2 6.23 18.20 -27.57
CA LEU A 2 7.49 18.79 -28.03
C LEU A 2 8.57 18.63 -26.95
N THR A 3 9.71 18.07 -27.32
CA THR A 3 10.87 17.91 -26.43
C THR A 3 11.62 19.24 -26.29
N SER A 4 12.59 19.31 -25.37
CA SER A 4 13.49 20.47 -25.29
C SER A 4 14.24 20.71 -26.60
N ARG A 5 14.59 19.64 -27.33
CA ARG A 5 15.23 19.74 -28.65
C ARG A 5 14.28 20.34 -29.69
N GLY A 6 13.03 19.88 -29.73
CA GLY A 6 12.01 20.45 -30.61
C GLY A 6 11.73 21.93 -30.32
N TRP A 7 11.73 22.33 -29.04
CA TRP A 7 11.59 23.73 -28.64
C TRP A 7 12.75 24.60 -29.12
N TRP A 8 14.00 24.18 -28.88
CA TRP A 8 15.16 24.93 -29.34
C TRP A 8 15.24 25.00 -30.87
N PHE A 9 14.87 23.92 -31.55
CA PHE A 9 14.78 23.91 -33.01
C PHE A 9 13.78 24.97 -33.51
N LEU A 10 12.59 25.06 -32.90
CA LEU A 10 11.58 26.06 -33.25
C LEU A 10 12.08 27.49 -32.98
N VAL A 11 12.78 27.72 -31.85
CA VAL A 11 13.40 29.02 -31.54
C VAL A 11 14.45 29.41 -32.57
N ILE A 12 15.36 28.51 -32.92
CA ILE A 12 16.38 28.74 -33.96
C ILE A 12 15.70 29.06 -35.29
N LEU A 13 14.64 28.32 -35.63
CA LEU A 13 13.89 28.52 -36.86
C LEU A 13 13.19 29.90 -36.91
N LEU A 14 12.61 30.36 -35.80
CA LEU A 14 12.04 31.71 -35.68
C LEU A 14 13.12 32.79 -35.82
N ILE A 15 14.31 32.57 -35.24
CA ILE A 15 15.45 33.49 -35.39
C ILE A 15 15.89 33.55 -36.85
N LEU A 16 16.01 32.41 -37.53
CA LEU A 16 16.38 32.36 -38.96
C LEU A 16 15.35 33.06 -39.84
N LEU A 17 14.05 32.86 -39.59
CA LEU A 17 12.99 33.58 -40.31
C LEU A 17 13.07 35.10 -40.05
N GLY A 18 13.31 35.51 -38.80
CA GLY A 18 13.50 36.93 -38.46
C GLY A 18 14.72 37.55 -39.12
N LEU A 19 15.85 36.84 -39.17
CA LEU A 19 17.06 37.26 -39.88
C LEU A 19 16.84 37.32 -41.39
N GLY A 20 16.13 36.34 -41.97
CA GLY A 20 15.76 36.34 -43.38
C GLY A 20 14.92 37.55 -43.77
N ALA A 21 14.03 38.00 -42.88
CA ALA A 21 13.20 39.20 -43.09
C ALA A 21 13.94 40.53 -42.86
N ALA A 22 15.03 40.53 -42.08
CA ALA A 22 15.74 41.74 -41.67
C ALA A 22 17.00 42.07 -42.51
N LEU A 23 17.56 41.08 -43.20
CA LEU A 23 18.79 41.22 -44.00
C LEU A 23 18.49 41.62 -45.45
N SER A 24 19.52 42.07 -46.18
CA SER A 24 19.40 42.52 -47.58
C SER A 24 18.85 41.44 -48.52
N GLU A 25 18.13 41.85 -49.57
CA GLU A 25 17.29 40.96 -50.41
C GLU A 25 17.96 39.63 -50.78
N ARG A 26 19.18 39.62 -51.35
CA ARG A 26 19.83 38.35 -51.75
C ARG A 26 20.21 37.42 -50.61
N VAL A 27 20.63 37.95 -49.46
CA VAL A 27 21.08 37.13 -48.31
C VAL A 27 19.87 36.74 -47.45
N GLY A 28 18.93 37.66 -47.29
CA GLY A 28 17.65 37.45 -46.62
C GLY A 28 16.83 36.35 -47.28
N ASP A 29 16.69 36.40 -48.61
CA ASP A 29 15.95 35.39 -49.39
C ASP A 29 16.52 33.99 -49.22
N ALA A 30 17.86 33.85 -49.27
CA ALA A 30 18.52 32.57 -49.09
C ALA A 30 18.27 31.98 -47.69
N ILE A 31 18.38 32.82 -46.64
CA ILE A 31 18.13 32.40 -45.26
C ILE A 31 16.64 32.05 -45.07
N ALA A 32 15.73 32.82 -45.64
CA ALA A 32 14.29 32.58 -45.57
C ALA A 32 13.92 31.24 -46.24
N VAL A 33 14.47 30.94 -47.42
CA VAL A 33 14.24 29.65 -48.11
C VAL A 33 14.74 28.47 -47.28
N VAL A 34 15.93 28.57 -46.67
CA VAL A 34 16.45 27.53 -45.77
C VAL A 34 15.53 27.35 -44.56
N ALA A 35 15.11 28.45 -43.92
CA ALA A 35 14.24 28.41 -42.75
C ALA A 35 12.86 27.81 -43.07
N LEU A 36 12.27 28.17 -44.22
CA LEU A 36 11.00 27.60 -44.69
C LEU A 36 11.12 26.12 -45.04
N THR A 37 12.25 25.70 -45.61
CA THR A 37 12.51 24.28 -45.91
C THR A 37 12.61 23.47 -44.62
N LEU A 38 13.36 23.98 -43.62
CA LEU A 38 13.44 23.37 -42.30
C LEU A 38 12.08 23.34 -41.59
N LEU A 39 11.23 24.36 -41.80
CA LEU A 39 9.88 24.41 -41.24
C LEU A 39 8.98 23.34 -41.86
N ALA A 40 9.00 23.24 -43.20
CA ALA A 40 8.24 22.22 -43.91
C ALA A 40 8.65 20.80 -43.49
N TRP A 41 9.95 20.56 -43.34
CA TRP A 41 10.46 19.29 -42.82
C TRP A 41 10.01 19.02 -41.37
N PHE A 42 10.10 20.01 -40.49
CA PHE A 42 9.63 19.88 -39.10
C PHE A 42 8.12 19.62 -38.99
N LEU A 43 7.31 20.30 -39.82
CA LEU A 43 5.87 20.06 -39.90
C LEU A 43 5.55 18.67 -40.45
N TRP A 44 6.35 18.16 -41.38
CA TRP A 44 6.24 16.79 -41.87
C TRP A 44 6.54 15.76 -40.77
N GLU A 45 7.64 15.94 -40.02
CA GLU A 45 7.95 15.09 -38.85
C GLU A 45 6.85 15.15 -37.79
N TRP A 46 6.28 16.34 -37.55
CA TRP A 46 5.11 16.50 -36.68
C TRP A 46 3.89 15.72 -37.18
N ALA A 47 3.57 15.81 -38.47
CA ALA A 47 2.42 15.12 -39.06
C ALA A 47 2.59 13.59 -38.95
N GLN A 48 3.78 13.07 -39.22
CA GLN A 48 4.11 11.66 -39.04
C GLN A 48 3.98 11.22 -37.57
N PHE A 49 4.50 12.02 -36.64
CA PHE A 49 4.34 11.75 -35.21
C PHE A 49 2.88 11.82 -34.76
N ALA A 50 2.10 12.78 -35.27
CA ALA A 50 0.68 12.94 -34.96
C ALA A 50 -0.13 11.75 -35.48
N TYR A 51 0.14 11.25 -36.69
CA TYR A 51 -0.45 10.02 -37.21
C TYR A 51 -0.16 8.83 -36.30
N ARG A 52 1.11 8.65 -35.88
CA ARG A 52 1.50 7.59 -34.95
C ARG A 52 0.78 7.70 -33.61
N TYR A 53 0.68 8.90 -33.06
CA TYR A 53 0.02 9.15 -31.78
C TYR A 53 -1.49 8.92 -31.83
N TYR A 54 -2.20 9.50 -32.80
CA TYR A 54 -3.66 9.46 -32.83
C TYR A 54 -4.24 8.20 -33.50
N VAL A 55 -3.50 7.57 -34.41
CA VAL A 55 -4.01 6.45 -35.23
C VAL A 55 -3.36 5.11 -34.87
N VAL A 56 -2.04 5.09 -34.68
CA VAL A 56 -1.29 3.83 -34.48
C VAL A 56 -1.27 3.41 -33.01
N LEU A 57 -0.98 4.34 -32.10
CA LEU A 57 -0.84 4.06 -30.66
C LEU A 57 -2.10 3.41 -30.03
N PRO A 58 -3.35 3.82 -30.34
CA PRO A 58 -4.55 3.19 -29.80
C PRO A 58 -4.80 1.75 -30.28
N ARG A 59 -4.10 1.31 -31.34
CA ARG A 59 -4.20 -0.05 -31.91
C ARG A 59 -3.24 -1.04 -31.26
N LEU A 60 -2.42 -0.59 -30.29
CA LEU A 60 -1.55 -1.50 -29.56
C LEU A 60 -2.37 -2.43 -28.66
N ARG A 61 -1.98 -3.69 -28.68
CA ARG A 61 -2.50 -4.73 -27.79
C ARG A 61 -1.38 -5.32 -26.97
N LEU A 62 -1.68 -5.55 -25.70
CA LEU A 62 -0.80 -6.15 -24.73
C LEU A 62 -1.30 -7.55 -24.42
N HIS A 63 -0.41 -8.54 -24.51
CA HIS A 63 -0.66 -9.90 -24.05
C HIS A 63 0.47 -10.31 -23.12
N ARG A 64 0.13 -10.75 -21.91
CA ARG A 64 1.08 -11.24 -20.91
C ARG A 64 0.81 -12.70 -20.61
N GLU A 65 1.89 -13.48 -20.57
CA GLU A 65 1.88 -14.86 -20.11
C GLU A 65 2.95 -15.05 -19.04
N ILE A 66 2.58 -15.72 -17.95
CA ILE A 66 3.55 -16.19 -16.96
C ILE A 66 3.84 -17.66 -17.22
N ARG A 67 5.12 -17.99 -17.32
CA ARG A 67 5.60 -19.35 -17.54
C ARG A 67 6.46 -19.82 -16.38
N ASP A 68 6.19 -21.04 -15.95
CA ASP A 68 7.02 -21.80 -15.02
C ASP A 68 7.58 -23.01 -15.77
N GLU A 69 8.89 -23.20 -15.76
CA GLU A 69 9.61 -24.28 -16.47
C GLU A 69 9.09 -24.56 -17.91
N ARG A 70 8.75 -23.51 -18.66
CA ARG A 70 8.21 -23.50 -20.05
C ARG A 70 6.71 -23.76 -20.22
N LYS A 71 5.92 -23.89 -19.16
CA LYS A 71 4.45 -24.01 -19.25
C LYS A 71 3.76 -22.76 -18.72
N ALA A 72 2.71 -22.31 -19.41
CA ALA A 72 1.86 -21.25 -18.89
C ALA A 72 1.14 -21.73 -17.62
N VAL A 73 1.27 -20.97 -16.53
CA VAL A 73 0.68 -21.34 -15.24
C VAL A 73 -0.26 -20.22 -14.74
N PRO A 74 -1.49 -20.55 -14.33
CA PRO A 74 -2.41 -19.57 -13.75
C PRO A 74 -2.12 -19.27 -12.27
N LEU A 75 -1.26 -20.07 -11.64
CA LEU A 75 -0.94 -20.01 -10.21
C LEU A 75 0.56 -19.97 -10.01
N LEU A 76 0.98 -19.13 -9.07
CA LEU A 76 2.38 -18.95 -8.71
C LEU A 76 2.63 -19.47 -7.31
N TRP A 77 3.88 -19.78 -7.01
CA TRP A 77 4.31 -20.24 -5.69
C TRP A 77 5.22 -19.20 -5.05
N ALA A 78 5.00 -18.91 -3.77
CA ALA A 78 5.88 -18.06 -3.00
C ALA A 78 7.30 -18.67 -2.95
N GLU A 79 8.28 -17.78 -2.98
CA GLU A 79 9.72 -18.01 -3.13
C GLU A 79 10.15 -18.66 -4.45
N GLY A 80 9.22 -19.08 -5.31
CA GLY A 80 9.48 -19.58 -6.66
C GLY A 80 9.88 -18.48 -7.63
N GLU A 81 10.64 -18.86 -8.65
CA GLU A 81 11.01 -18.01 -9.78
C GLU A 81 10.14 -18.36 -10.99
N PHE A 82 9.73 -17.37 -11.76
CA PHE A 82 8.93 -17.56 -12.97
C PHE A 82 9.30 -16.54 -14.04
N ASP A 83 9.09 -16.92 -15.30
CA ASP A 83 9.34 -16.08 -16.46
C ASP A 83 8.07 -15.33 -16.85
N VAL A 84 8.17 -14.01 -16.95
CA VAL A 84 7.12 -13.14 -17.47
C VAL A 84 7.43 -12.85 -18.93
N HIS A 85 6.54 -13.27 -19.81
CA HIS A 85 6.59 -12.99 -21.24
C HIS A 85 5.55 -11.96 -21.58
N VAL A 86 6.00 -10.84 -22.12
CA VAL A 86 5.12 -9.74 -22.52
C VAL A 86 5.25 -9.52 -24.01
N ARG A 87 4.12 -9.61 -24.70
CA ARG A 87 4.04 -9.44 -26.14
C ARG A 87 3.16 -8.24 -26.45
N VAL A 88 3.74 -7.25 -27.13
CA VAL A 88 3.03 -6.07 -27.63
C VAL A 88 2.85 -6.23 -29.14
N THR A 89 1.61 -6.15 -29.58
CA THR A 89 1.19 -6.32 -30.99
C THR A 89 0.47 -5.08 -31.49
N LEU A 90 0.44 -4.88 -32.81
CA LEU A 90 -0.27 -3.80 -33.46
C LEU A 90 -1.42 -4.36 -34.31
N ASP A 91 -2.65 -3.98 -33.97
CA ASP A 91 -3.84 -4.39 -34.73
C ASP A 91 -4.04 -3.49 -35.95
N GLY A 92 -3.46 -3.88 -37.09
CA GLY A 92 -3.64 -3.24 -38.39
C GLY A 92 -2.47 -2.37 -38.83
N PRO A 93 -2.66 -1.56 -39.90
CA PRO A 93 -1.54 -0.94 -40.59
C PRO A 93 -0.93 0.20 -39.77
N GLY A 94 0.40 0.23 -39.73
CA GLY A 94 1.18 1.27 -39.09
C GLY A 94 2.56 0.79 -38.64
N ASP A 95 3.43 1.75 -38.34
CA ASP A 95 4.77 1.50 -37.84
C ASP A 95 5.10 2.43 -36.66
N LEU A 96 5.74 1.86 -35.65
CA LEU A 96 6.39 2.58 -34.57
C LEU A 96 7.88 2.24 -34.64
N PRO A 97 8.67 2.98 -35.43
CA PRO A 97 10.08 2.64 -35.68
C PRO A 97 10.95 2.80 -34.43
N TYR A 98 10.49 3.59 -33.46
CA TYR A 98 11.15 3.81 -32.19
C TYR A 98 10.11 3.81 -31.08
N ALA A 99 9.89 2.63 -30.49
CA ALA A 99 9.10 2.44 -29.30
C ALA A 99 9.99 1.96 -28.15
N ILE A 100 9.85 2.60 -27.00
CA ILE A 100 10.47 2.18 -25.74
C ILE A 100 9.38 1.50 -24.94
N LEU A 101 9.50 0.20 -24.76
CA LEU A 101 8.64 -0.59 -23.90
C LEU A 101 9.32 -0.70 -22.55
N THR A 102 8.63 -0.27 -21.49
CA THR A 102 9.07 -0.50 -20.11
C THR A 102 7.94 -1.19 -19.38
N ASP A 103 8.19 -2.40 -18.91
CA ASP A 103 7.22 -3.09 -18.09
C ASP A 103 7.38 -2.74 -16.60
N TRP A 104 6.27 -2.66 -15.88
CA TRP A 104 6.30 -2.34 -14.46
C TRP A 104 6.30 -3.60 -13.60
N VAL A 105 7.42 -3.84 -12.92
CA VAL A 105 7.53 -4.94 -11.95
C VAL A 105 6.73 -4.58 -10.69
N PRO A 106 5.78 -5.42 -10.25
CA PRO A 106 5.00 -5.17 -9.05
C PRO A 106 5.88 -5.08 -7.80
N THR A 107 5.51 -4.22 -6.84
CA THR A 107 6.33 -3.95 -5.64
C THR A 107 6.56 -5.17 -4.75
N ASP A 108 5.65 -6.15 -4.80
CA ASP A 108 5.73 -7.38 -4.03
C ASP A 108 6.59 -8.47 -4.70
N ALA A 109 7.12 -8.22 -5.91
CA ALA A 109 8.04 -9.11 -6.62
C ALA A 109 9.47 -8.55 -6.66
N GLN A 110 10.44 -9.44 -6.76
CA GLN A 110 11.85 -9.13 -6.93
C GLN A 110 12.28 -9.49 -8.35
N PHE A 111 12.91 -8.54 -9.03
CA PHE A 111 13.54 -8.79 -10.32
C PHE A 111 14.79 -9.66 -10.13
N VAL A 112 14.91 -10.71 -10.95
CA VAL A 112 16.04 -11.64 -10.92
C VAL A 112 16.96 -11.40 -12.11
N SER A 113 16.42 -11.45 -13.34
CA SER A 113 17.20 -11.29 -14.57
C SER A 113 16.30 -11.00 -15.79
N GLY A 114 16.91 -10.58 -16.90
CA GLY A 114 16.22 -10.30 -18.17
C GLY A 114 16.21 -8.81 -18.53
N ALA A 115 15.25 -8.40 -19.34
CA ALA A 115 15.06 -7.01 -19.72
C ALA A 115 13.68 -6.53 -19.24
N GLU A 116 13.64 -5.49 -18.40
CA GLU A 116 12.41 -4.77 -18.03
C GLU A 116 12.09 -3.65 -19.04
N GLU A 117 13.11 -3.25 -19.81
CA GLU A 117 13.03 -2.20 -20.82
C GLU A 117 13.62 -2.69 -22.14
N ALA A 118 12.90 -2.46 -23.23
CA ALA A 118 13.36 -2.76 -24.58
C ALA A 118 13.05 -1.61 -25.53
N VAL A 119 14.04 -1.24 -26.34
CA VAL A 119 13.87 -0.33 -27.48
C VAL A 119 13.63 -1.18 -28.71
N VAL A 120 12.46 -1.03 -29.31
CA VAL A 120 11.96 -1.90 -30.37
C VAL A 120 11.35 -1.10 -31.51
N ALA A 121 11.44 -1.64 -32.71
CA ALA A 121 10.63 -1.22 -33.84
C ALA A 121 9.40 -2.13 -33.91
N LEU A 122 8.22 -1.55 -33.74
CA LEU A 122 6.94 -2.25 -33.76
C LEU A 122 6.27 -2.05 -35.11
N SER A 123 5.85 -3.14 -35.74
CA SER A 123 5.05 -3.12 -36.97
C SER A 123 4.00 -4.23 -36.91
N GLU A 124 3.03 -4.20 -37.82
CA GLU A 124 1.95 -5.20 -37.90
C GLU A 124 2.46 -6.65 -37.90
N HIS A 125 3.63 -6.92 -38.49
CA HIS A 125 4.17 -8.27 -38.64
C HIS A 125 5.37 -8.56 -37.72
N ALA A 126 5.85 -7.56 -36.99
CA ALA A 126 6.96 -7.69 -36.06
C ALA A 126 6.49 -7.26 -34.66
N PRO A 127 5.93 -8.20 -33.86
CA PRO A 127 5.56 -7.92 -32.48
C PRO A 127 6.83 -7.70 -31.65
N ALA A 128 6.71 -6.89 -30.60
CA ALA A 128 7.76 -6.74 -29.63
C ALA A 128 7.54 -7.72 -28.48
N GLU A 129 8.60 -8.41 -28.10
CA GLU A 129 8.59 -9.36 -26.99
C GLU A 129 9.60 -8.91 -25.93
N LEU A 130 9.14 -8.85 -24.69
CA LEU A 130 9.94 -8.57 -23.50
C LEU A 130 9.85 -9.80 -22.60
N THR A 131 10.99 -10.32 -22.18
CA THR A 131 11.04 -11.48 -21.28
C THR A 131 11.96 -11.16 -20.11
N TYR A 132 11.45 -11.38 -18.91
CA TYR A 132 12.22 -11.24 -17.69
C TYR A 132 11.75 -12.21 -16.61
N ARG A 133 12.62 -12.46 -15.63
CA ARG A 133 12.38 -13.41 -14.54
C ARG A 133 12.15 -12.68 -13.24
N LEU A 134 11.07 -13.04 -12.56
CA LEU A 134 10.70 -12.52 -11.25
C LEU A 134 10.71 -13.62 -10.19
N ARG A 135 10.88 -13.19 -8.94
CA ARG A 135 10.68 -14.01 -7.74
C ARG A 135 9.70 -13.34 -6.80
N CYS A 136 8.68 -14.06 -6.35
CA CYS A 136 7.73 -13.55 -5.37
C CYS A 136 8.07 -14.07 -3.98
N PRO A 137 8.65 -13.28 -3.07
CA PRO A 137 9.05 -13.76 -1.74
C PRO A 137 7.87 -14.13 -0.83
N LEU A 138 6.66 -13.63 -1.11
CA LEU A 138 5.53 -13.63 -0.18
C LEU A 138 4.24 -14.08 -0.90
N PRO A 139 3.37 -14.90 -0.27
CA PRO A 139 2.04 -15.20 -0.80
C PRO A 139 1.12 -13.97 -0.79
N GLY A 140 0.15 -13.97 -1.69
CA GLY A 140 -0.79 -12.88 -1.92
C GLY A 140 -1.22 -12.79 -3.38
N GLU A 141 -1.43 -11.58 -3.88
CA GLU A 141 -1.80 -11.32 -5.27
C GLU A 141 -0.73 -10.46 -5.94
N LEU A 142 -0.23 -10.93 -7.07
CA LEU A 142 0.71 -10.24 -7.93
C LEU A 142 -0.07 -9.58 -9.06
N ARG A 143 -0.25 -8.27 -8.97
CA ARG A 143 -0.97 -7.47 -9.97
C ARG A 143 -0.01 -6.69 -10.84
N PHE A 144 -0.20 -6.78 -12.15
CA PHE A 144 0.52 -5.97 -13.10
C PHE A 144 -0.42 -4.91 -13.69
N GLU A 145 -0.01 -3.64 -13.61
CA GLU A 145 -0.85 -2.54 -14.06
C GLU A 145 -0.82 -2.38 -15.58
N GLY A 146 0.34 -2.56 -16.20
CA GLY A 146 0.49 -2.41 -17.64
C GLY A 146 1.93 -2.23 -18.11
N VAL A 147 2.08 -2.13 -19.42
CA VAL A 147 3.35 -1.81 -20.07
C VAL A 147 3.34 -0.36 -20.50
N ARG A 148 4.37 0.36 -20.11
CA ARG A 148 4.57 1.73 -20.56
C ARG A 148 5.15 1.71 -21.97
N VAL A 149 4.57 2.52 -22.83
CA VAL A 149 5.03 2.72 -24.21
C VAL A 149 5.41 4.18 -24.41
N GLY A 150 6.70 4.40 -24.64
CA GLY A 150 7.25 5.67 -25.10
C GLY A 150 7.44 5.65 -26.61
N ILE A 151 6.87 6.60 -27.33
CA ILE A 151 7.11 6.79 -28.77
C ILE A 151 7.90 8.09 -29.00
N ALA A 152 8.84 8.05 -29.94
CA ALA A 152 9.57 9.23 -30.40
C ALA A 152 9.67 9.27 -31.92
N ASP A 153 9.89 10.47 -32.46
CA ASP A 153 10.38 10.64 -33.84
C ASP A 153 11.88 10.31 -33.94
N ARG A 154 12.40 10.21 -35.17
CA ARG A 154 13.80 9.83 -35.42
C ARG A 154 14.79 10.89 -34.92
N GLN A 155 14.39 12.15 -34.90
CA GLN A 155 15.22 13.30 -34.51
C GLN A 155 15.05 13.66 -33.03
N GLY A 156 14.04 13.09 -32.36
CA GLY A 156 13.71 13.34 -30.97
C GLY A 156 13.10 14.71 -30.71
N PHE A 157 12.46 15.33 -31.71
CA PHE A 157 11.67 16.56 -31.55
C PHE A 157 10.37 16.34 -30.78
N PHE A 158 9.78 15.16 -30.91
CA PHE A 158 8.51 14.77 -30.35
C PHE A 158 8.64 13.49 -29.54
N TYR A 159 8.15 13.52 -28.31
CA TYR A 159 8.13 12.37 -27.42
C TYR A 159 6.77 12.27 -26.74
N HIS A 160 6.21 11.08 -26.65
CA HIS A 160 5.00 10.83 -25.88
C HIS A 160 5.10 9.50 -25.16
N ARG A 161 4.55 9.43 -23.95
CA ARG A 161 4.55 8.25 -23.10
C ARG A 161 3.14 7.99 -22.61
N THR A 162 2.69 6.77 -22.83
CA THR A 162 1.39 6.26 -22.39
C THR A 162 1.56 4.93 -21.68
N LEU A 163 0.54 4.48 -20.94
CA LEU A 163 0.49 3.16 -20.32
C LEU A 163 -0.53 2.31 -21.08
N LEU A 164 -0.12 1.15 -21.58
CA LEU A 164 -1.02 0.11 -22.04
C LEU A 164 -1.47 -0.73 -20.84
N PRO A 165 -2.73 -0.65 -20.42
CA PRO A 165 -3.21 -1.39 -19.26
C PRO A 165 -3.24 -2.90 -19.55
N ASP A 166 -2.82 -3.71 -18.57
CA ASP A 166 -2.97 -5.17 -18.61
C ASP A 166 -4.08 -5.61 -17.65
N GLY A 167 -4.03 -5.11 -16.41
CA GLY A 167 -4.98 -5.49 -15.36
C GLY A 167 -4.88 -6.96 -14.92
N SER A 168 -3.93 -7.73 -15.47
CA SER A 168 -3.70 -9.12 -15.10
C SER A 168 -3.25 -9.25 -13.65
N ALA A 169 -3.94 -10.10 -12.89
CA ALA A 169 -3.61 -10.41 -11.50
C ALA A 169 -3.43 -11.93 -11.34
N PHE A 170 -2.37 -12.32 -10.66
CA PHE A 170 -1.99 -13.72 -10.45
C PHE A 170 -1.90 -14.01 -8.95
N LEU A 171 -2.55 -15.09 -8.52
CA LEU A 171 -2.51 -15.49 -7.12
C LEU A 171 -1.20 -16.25 -6.84
N VAL A 172 -0.47 -15.80 -5.81
CA VAL A 172 0.76 -16.40 -5.31
C VAL A 172 0.42 -17.23 -4.08
N LEU A 173 0.46 -18.55 -4.22
CA LEU A 173 0.20 -19.51 -3.14
C LEU A 173 1.37 -19.54 -2.15
N PRO A 174 1.11 -19.82 -0.86
CA PRO A 174 2.19 -20.11 0.10
C PRO A 174 3.10 -21.23 -0.41
N ARG A 175 4.37 -21.17 -0.03
CA ARG A 175 5.37 -22.14 -0.45
C ARG A 175 4.98 -23.54 0.05
N LEU A 176 5.06 -24.54 -0.83
CA LEU A 176 5.07 -25.94 -0.40
C LEU A 176 6.38 -26.19 0.35
N THR A 177 6.27 -26.50 1.63
CA THR A 177 7.42 -26.89 2.44
C THR A 177 7.82 -28.27 1.92
N GLY A 178 8.88 -28.36 1.11
CA GLY A 178 9.26 -29.58 0.41
C GLY A 178 9.62 -30.77 1.33
N ALA A 179 10.66 -31.54 0.99
CA ALA A 179 11.05 -32.71 1.78
C ALA A 179 11.35 -32.41 3.27
N GLU A 180 11.70 -31.17 3.62
CA GLU A 180 11.92 -30.73 5.01
C GLU A 180 10.63 -30.56 5.83
N GLY A 181 9.51 -30.16 5.20
CA GLY A 181 8.19 -30.13 5.84
C GLY A 181 7.56 -31.52 5.96
N GLN A 182 8.07 -32.48 5.19
CA GLN A 182 7.73 -33.90 5.28
C GLN A 182 8.54 -34.67 6.33
N ARG A 183 9.28 -33.98 7.22
CA ARG A 183 9.80 -34.66 8.42
C ARG A 183 8.60 -35.19 9.19
N ARG A 184 8.34 -36.49 9.04
CA ARG A 184 7.32 -37.21 9.81
C ARG A 184 7.43 -36.76 11.25
N GLY A 185 6.36 -36.17 11.77
CA GLY A 185 6.27 -35.94 13.20
C GLY A 185 6.53 -37.27 13.86
N SER A 186 7.57 -37.35 14.71
CA SER A 186 7.75 -38.53 15.52
C SER A 186 6.53 -38.60 16.42
N LYS A 187 5.59 -39.54 16.17
CA LYS A 187 4.41 -39.76 17.01
C LYS A 187 4.78 -40.03 18.49
N LYS A 188 6.07 -40.30 18.78
CA LYS A 188 6.64 -40.40 20.13
C LYS A 188 6.72 -39.06 20.89
N PHE A 189 6.73 -37.93 20.19
CA PHE A 189 6.87 -36.58 20.76
C PHE A 189 5.59 -35.74 20.60
N ASN A 190 4.41 -36.34 20.80
CA ASN A 190 3.29 -35.54 21.29
C ASN A 190 3.68 -35.02 22.67
N ILE A 191 3.93 -33.71 22.78
CA ILE A 191 4.35 -33.03 24.02
C ILE A 191 3.22 -33.16 25.05
N PHE A 192 3.34 -34.21 25.87
CA PHE A 192 2.77 -34.58 27.19
C PHE A 192 1.25 -34.59 27.46
N PRO A 193 0.81 -35.58 28.25
CA PRO A 193 0.59 -35.35 29.68
C PRO A 193 1.51 -36.19 30.60
N PRO A 194 1.62 -35.82 31.90
CA PRO A 194 2.32 -36.59 32.94
C PRO A 194 1.64 -37.96 33.21
N PRO A 195 2.31 -38.88 33.94
CA PRO A 195 1.81 -40.24 34.16
C PRO A 195 0.48 -40.24 34.93
N GLY A 196 -0.56 -40.84 34.36
CA GLY A 196 -1.81 -41.13 35.07
C GLY A 196 -3.11 -40.97 34.29
N VAL A 197 -3.13 -40.40 33.09
CA VAL A 197 -4.38 -40.25 32.32
C VAL A 197 -4.25 -40.87 30.94
N HIS A 198 -4.87 -42.03 30.77
CA HIS A 198 -4.96 -42.76 29.51
C HIS A 198 -5.77 -41.96 28.48
N ARG A 199 -5.16 -41.65 27.32
CA ARG A 199 -5.92 -41.56 26.05
C ARG A 199 -6.65 -42.88 25.86
N LEU A 200 -7.81 -42.86 25.21
CA LEU A 200 -8.60 -44.04 24.85
C LEU A 200 -7.74 -45.08 24.13
N LYS A 201 -7.11 -45.95 24.92
CA LYS A 201 -6.42 -47.17 24.54
C LYS A 201 -7.46 -48.14 24.00
N ARG A 202 -7.86 -47.94 22.74
CA ARG A 202 -8.78 -48.84 22.05
C ARG A 202 -7.96 -49.88 21.30
N PRO A 203 -8.22 -51.18 21.50
CA PRO A 203 -7.61 -52.22 20.69
C PRO A 203 -7.96 -51.99 19.21
N GLY A 204 -6.99 -52.15 18.33
CA GLY A 204 -7.10 -51.86 16.90
C GLY A 204 -5.90 -52.38 16.10
N GLY A 205 -5.85 -52.02 14.82
CA GLY A 205 -4.85 -52.53 13.88
C GLY A 205 -3.57 -51.69 13.74
N GLY A 206 -3.19 -50.89 14.74
CA GLY A 206 -1.95 -50.11 14.68
C GLY A 206 -0.69 -50.95 14.85
N SER A 207 0.47 -50.30 14.91
CA SER A 207 1.77 -50.98 15.02
C SER A 207 2.30 -51.12 16.46
N GLU A 208 1.78 -50.34 17.40
CA GLU A 208 2.26 -50.29 18.80
C GLU A 208 1.51 -51.32 19.66
N LEU A 209 2.25 -52.09 20.47
CA LEU A 209 1.67 -53.09 21.37
C LEU A 209 0.91 -52.37 22.50
N LEU A 210 -0.41 -52.56 22.55
CA LEU A 210 -1.28 -51.98 23.56
C LEU A 210 -1.24 -52.78 24.86
N ASP A 211 -1.51 -54.08 24.74
CA ASP A 211 -1.56 -55.03 25.84
C ASP A 211 -1.41 -56.47 25.33
N LEU A 212 -1.21 -57.41 26.26
CA LEU A 212 -1.26 -58.84 26.02
C LEU A 212 -2.52 -59.40 26.69
N ARG A 213 -3.50 -59.80 25.90
CA ARG A 213 -4.68 -60.49 26.42
C ARG A 213 -4.58 -62.00 26.26
N ASP A 214 -5.40 -62.73 27.00
CA ASP A 214 -5.55 -64.17 26.82
C ASP A 214 -6.02 -64.49 25.39
N TYR A 215 -5.42 -65.52 24.80
CA TYR A 215 -5.81 -66.03 23.49
C TYR A 215 -7.22 -66.60 23.55
N ILE A 216 -8.10 -66.14 22.66
CA ILE A 216 -9.44 -66.68 22.49
C ILE A 216 -9.47 -67.48 21.18
N PRO A 217 -10.04 -68.70 21.16
CA PRO A 217 -10.22 -69.46 19.93
C PRO A 217 -10.94 -68.63 18.86
N GLY A 218 -10.26 -68.38 17.73
CA GLY A 218 -10.69 -67.45 16.69
C GLY A 218 -9.70 -66.31 16.44
N ASP A 219 -8.80 -66.04 17.39
CA ASP A 219 -7.71 -65.08 17.20
C ASP A 219 -6.68 -65.60 16.18
N PRO A 220 -6.17 -64.73 15.26
CA PRO A 220 -5.20 -65.15 14.27
C PRO A 220 -3.88 -65.64 14.91
N PRO A 221 -3.33 -66.81 14.53
CA PRO A 221 -2.10 -67.36 15.12
C PRO A 221 -0.88 -66.43 15.01
N LYS A 222 -0.83 -65.58 13.97
CA LYS A 222 0.23 -64.57 13.78
C LYS A 222 0.30 -63.52 14.90
N MET A 223 -0.79 -63.35 15.66
CA MET A 223 -0.90 -62.38 16.75
C MET A 223 -0.44 -62.96 18.08
N ILE A 224 -0.09 -64.25 18.15
CA ILE A 224 0.34 -64.90 19.40
C ILE A 224 1.70 -64.33 19.84
N ALA A 225 1.77 -63.91 21.09
CA ALA A 225 3.00 -63.51 21.75
C ALA A 225 3.74 -64.74 22.26
N TRP A 226 4.49 -65.42 21.38
CA TRP A 226 5.17 -66.69 21.69
C TRP A 226 6.10 -66.63 22.90
N LYS A 227 6.88 -65.54 23.06
CA LYS A 227 7.83 -65.38 24.19
C LYS A 227 7.17 -65.36 25.57
N PRO A 228 6.18 -64.50 25.86
CA PRO A 228 5.48 -64.52 27.14
C PRO A 228 4.59 -65.77 27.30
N SER A 229 4.05 -66.31 26.21
CA SER A 229 3.23 -67.53 26.26
C SER A 229 4.03 -68.74 26.71
N ALA A 230 5.24 -68.92 26.20
CA ALA A 230 6.14 -70.00 26.58
C ALA A 230 6.62 -69.93 28.05
N ARG A 231 6.60 -68.74 28.67
CA ARG A 231 7.03 -68.54 30.07
C ARG A 231 5.93 -68.77 31.10
N ARG A 232 4.66 -68.67 30.69
CA ARG A 232 3.49 -68.70 31.58
C ARG A 232 2.56 -69.87 31.30
N ASP A 233 2.97 -70.78 30.40
CA ASP A 233 2.23 -71.97 29.95
C ASP A 233 0.76 -71.66 29.56
N LYS A 234 0.55 -70.46 29.01
CA LYS A 234 -0.75 -69.93 28.62
C LYS A 234 -0.59 -69.05 27.38
N LEU A 235 -1.46 -69.20 26.39
CA LEU A 235 -1.39 -68.44 25.14
C LEU A 235 -1.88 -67.01 25.32
N PHE A 236 -1.06 -66.04 24.90
CA PHE A 236 -1.39 -64.62 24.86
C PHE A 236 -1.47 -64.10 23.43
N THR A 237 -2.48 -63.28 23.13
CA THR A 237 -2.64 -62.53 21.88
C THR A 237 -2.14 -61.10 22.08
N LYS A 238 -1.36 -60.59 21.12
CA LYS A 238 -0.96 -59.18 21.05
C LYS A 238 -2.16 -58.34 20.64
N GLU A 239 -2.56 -57.39 21.47
CA GLU A 239 -3.44 -56.30 21.03
C GLU A 239 -2.60 -55.10 20.66
N PHE A 240 -2.91 -54.49 19.52
CA PHE A 240 -2.25 -53.27 19.08
C PHE A 240 -3.14 -52.06 19.32
N GLU A 241 -2.54 -50.90 19.50
CA GLU A 241 -3.28 -49.65 19.69
C GLU A 241 -3.93 -49.23 18.37
N SER A 242 -5.16 -48.71 18.40
CA SER A 242 -5.77 -48.14 17.20
C SER A 242 -5.06 -46.84 16.79
N GLU A 243 -4.50 -46.80 15.57
CA GLU A 243 -4.04 -45.55 14.96
C GLU A 243 -5.25 -44.74 14.47
N VAL A 244 -5.74 -43.82 15.30
CA VAL A 244 -6.78 -42.85 14.92
C VAL A 244 -6.11 -41.63 14.31
N PRO A 245 -6.49 -41.19 13.08
CA PRO A 245 -5.91 -40.01 12.48
C PRO A 245 -6.28 -38.76 13.29
N VAL A 246 -5.28 -37.92 13.53
CA VAL A 246 -5.49 -36.61 14.16
C VAL A 246 -6.25 -35.71 13.18
N ARG A 247 -7.11 -34.84 13.74
CA ARG A 247 -7.79 -33.80 12.98
C ARG A 247 -7.26 -32.48 13.48
N CYS A 248 -6.51 -31.79 12.64
CA CYS A 248 -5.97 -30.47 12.90
C CYS A 248 -6.85 -29.42 12.21
N THR A 249 -7.33 -28.43 12.94
CA THR A 249 -8.00 -27.26 12.37
C THR A 249 -7.17 -26.01 12.69
N LEU A 250 -6.73 -25.32 11.64
CA LEU A 250 -5.94 -24.11 11.71
C LEU A 250 -6.86 -22.90 11.70
N PHE A 251 -6.78 -22.01 12.69
CA PHE A 251 -7.46 -20.72 12.71
C PHE A 251 -6.45 -19.64 12.37
N VAL A 252 -6.65 -18.94 11.27
CA VAL A 252 -5.73 -17.92 10.75
C VAL A 252 -6.40 -16.55 10.79
N ASP A 253 -5.79 -15.64 11.54
CA ASP A 253 -6.21 -14.25 11.65
C ASP A 253 -5.83 -13.46 10.39
N ALA A 254 -6.85 -12.89 9.74
CA ALA A 254 -6.75 -12.04 8.57
C ALA A 254 -7.29 -10.61 8.80
N SER A 255 -7.37 -10.20 10.07
CA SER A 255 -7.78 -8.85 10.50
C SER A 255 -6.84 -7.74 10.01
N GLU A 256 -7.29 -6.50 10.09
CA GLU A 256 -6.53 -5.31 9.72
C GLU A 256 -5.18 -5.23 10.46
N SER A 257 -5.12 -5.62 11.74
CA SER A 257 -3.89 -5.60 12.54
C SER A 257 -2.77 -6.46 11.94
N THR A 258 -3.13 -7.52 11.21
CA THR A 258 -2.17 -8.43 10.57
C THR A 258 -1.60 -7.92 9.25
N ARG A 259 -2.18 -6.84 8.70
CA ARG A 259 -1.84 -6.26 7.39
C ARG A 259 -0.92 -5.05 7.47
N LEU A 260 -0.55 -4.68 8.69
CA LEU A 260 0.30 -3.53 9.00
C LEU A 260 1.77 -3.94 9.10
N GLY A 261 2.65 -2.94 9.07
CA GLY A 261 4.09 -3.11 9.20
C GLY A 261 4.80 -3.37 7.87
N LYS A 262 6.14 -3.38 7.93
CA LYS A 262 7.02 -3.55 6.77
C LYS A 262 6.82 -4.90 6.09
N ARG A 263 6.61 -5.95 6.88
CA ARG A 263 6.19 -7.28 6.43
C ARG A 263 4.86 -7.63 7.08
N ARG A 264 3.83 -7.83 6.26
CA ARG A 264 2.48 -8.16 6.74
C ARG A 264 2.54 -9.46 7.56
N LYS A 265 2.00 -9.44 8.79
CA LYS A 265 1.93 -10.64 9.64
C LYS A 265 1.12 -11.75 8.97
N ILE A 266 0.03 -11.41 8.27
CA ILE A 266 -0.82 -12.38 7.57
C ILE A 266 -0.04 -13.28 6.62
N THR A 267 0.95 -12.74 5.92
CA THR A 267 1.79 -13.50 4.98
C THR A 267 2.62 -14.57 5.70
N ARG A 268 3.15 -14.27 6.90
CA ARG A 268 3.87 -15.24 7.73
C ARG A 268 2.93 -16.28 8.33
N LEU A 269 1.75 -15.84 8.79
CA LEU A 269 0.70 -16.75 9.29
C LEU A 269 0.24 -17.71 8.19
N ALA A 270 0.07 -17.23 6.96
CA ALA A 270 -0.30 -18.03 5.80
C ALA A 270 0.77 -19.08 5.45
N ASN A 271 2.05 -18.70 5.42
CA ASN A 271 3.15 -19.65 5.21
C ASN A 271 3.24 -20.70 6.32
N LEU A 272 3.07 -20.29 7.58
CA LEU A 272 3.07 -21.23 8.71
C LEU A 272 1.87 -22.18 8.65
N ALA A 273 0.67 -21.66 8.35
CA ALA A 273 -0.53 -22.48 8.18
C ALA A 273 -0.37 -23.50 7.04
N ALA A 274 0.21 -23.08 5.91
CA ALA A 274 0.52 -23.96 4.79
C ALA A 274 1.46 -25.10 5.20
N GLY A 275 2.57 -24.77 5.87
CA GLY A 275 3.52 -25.77 6.35
C GLY A 275 2.91 -26.76 7.35
N VAL A 276 2.09 -26.29 8.30
CA VAL A 276 1.39 -27.18 9.25
C VAL A 276 0.35 -28.05 8.55
N ALA A 277 -0.42 -27.50 7.61
CA ALA A 277 -1.40 -28.26 6.85
C ALA A 277 -0.74 -29.38 6.03
N GLU A 278 0.38 -29.09 5.38
CA GLU A 278 1.16 -30.05 4.60
C GLU A 278 1.76 -31.14 5.48
N ALA A 279 2.42 -30.77 6.58
CA ALA A 279 2.98 -31.72 7.54
C ALA A 279 1.89 -32.66 8.09
N THR A 280 0.74 -32.11 8.45
CA THR A 280 -0.43 -32.88 8.93
C THR A 280 -0.88 -33.91 7.89
N VAL A 281 -1.05 -33.48 6.63
CA VAL A 281 -1.51 -34.40 5.56
C VAL A 281 -0.44 -35.41 5.18
N ALA A 282 0.84 -35.05 5.24
CA ALA A 282 1.97 -35.97 5.02
C ALA A 282 2.00 -37.10 6.08
N ASP A 283 1.61 -36.79 7.32
CA ASP A 283 1.44 -37.77 8.40
C ASP A 283 0.14 -38.58 8.32
N ARG A 284 -0.61 -38.44 7.21
CA ARG A 284 -1.91 -39.10 6.93
C ARG A 284 -3.06 -38.64 7.84
N ASP A 285 -2.90 -37.49 8.47
CA ASP A 285 -3.92 -36.84 9.28
C ASP A 285 -4.82 -35.91 8.44
N HIS A 286 -5.85 -35.32 9.07
CA HIS A 286 -6.78 -34.41 8.39
C HIS A 286 -6.46 -32.96 8.76
N ALA A 287 -6.37 -32.09 7.76
CA ALA A 287 -6.16 -30.67 7.95
C ALA A 287 -7.41 -29.87 7.56
N GLY A 288 -7.84 -28.96 8.43
CA GLY A 288 -8.90 -27.99 8.21
C GLY A 288 -8.37 -26.57 8.38
N LEU A 289 -9.09 -25.59 7.84
CA LEU A 289 -8.71 -24.19 7.86
C LEU A 289 -9.92 -23.32 8.21
N VAL A 290 -9.71 -22.35 9.08
CA VAL A 290 -10.65 -21.28 9.40
C VAL A 290 -9.90 -19.97 9.21
N VAL A 291 -10.22 -19.22 8.16
CA VAL A 291 -9.71 -17.85 8.00
C VAL A 291 -10.78 -16.90 8.52
N PHE A 292 -10.42 -16.00 9.42
CA PHE A 292 -11.37 -15.05 10.01
C PHE A 292 -10.82 -13.63 10.04
N ASP A 293 -11.73 -12.67 10.04
CA ASP A 293 -11.45 -11.25 10.22
C ASP A 293 -12.39 -10.66 11.28
N GLU A 294 -12.52 -9.34 11.32
CA GLU A 294 -13.39 -8.60 12.25
C GLU A 294 -14.89 -8.83 11.99
N HIS A 295 -15.25 -9.38 10.83
CA HIS A 295 -16.63 -9.44 10.35
C HIS A 295 -17.14 -10.87 10.21
N ASP A 296 -16.36 -11.77 9.62
CA ASP A 296 -16.79 -13.14 9.34
C ASP A 296 -15.63 -14.16 9.36
N SER A 297 -15.98 -15.44 9.28
CA SER A 297 -15.05 -16.56 9.19
C SER A 297 -15.42 -17.51 8.05
N ARG A 298 -14.43 -17.89 7.25
CA ARG A 298 -14.54 -18.92 6.21
C ARG A 298 -14.01 -20.24 6.74
N VAL A 299 -14.84 -21.28 6.77
CA VAL A 299 -14.54 -22.57 7.40
C VAL A 299 -14.40 -23.69 6.36
N MET A 300 -13.25 -24.35 6.36
CA MET A 300 -12.95 -25.58 5.63
C MET A 300 -12.74 -26.73 6.62
N ARG A 301 -13.65 -27.71 6.62
CA ARG A 301 -13.58 -28.85 7.54
C ARG A 301 -12.35 -29.73 7.28
N PRO A 302 -11.80 -30.40 8.31
CA PRO A 302 -10.64 -31.27 8.15
C PRO A 302 -10.83 -32.39 7.11
N LYS A 303 -10.00 -32.38 6.07
CA LYS A 303 -9.89 -33.41 5.02
C LYS A 303 -8.41 -33.66 4.71
N ARG A 304 -8.14 -34.75 3.98
CA ARG A 304 -6.77 -35.20 3.65
C ARG A 304 -6.43 -35.21 2.16
N SER A 305 -7.36 -34.81 1.29
CA SER A 305 -7.12 -34.91 -0.16
C SER A 305 -6.15 -33.82 -0.62
N ARG A 306 -5.31 -34.13 -1.62
CA ARG A 306 -4.39 -33.15 -2.20
C ARG A 306 -5.11 -31.90 -2.71
N ARG A 307 -6.27 -32.08 -3.35
CA ARG A 307 -7.13 -30.97 -3.81
C ARG A 307 -7.55 -30.07 -2.64
N HIS A 308 -7.93 -30.65 -1.51
CA HIS A 308 -8.32 -29.88 -0.32
C HIS A 308 -7.16 -29.05 0.24
N VAL A 309 -5.93 -29.57 0.24
CA VAL A 309 -4.76 -28.79 0.64
C VAL A 309 -4.55 -27.60 -0.32
N ILE A 310 -4.63 -27.84 -1.63
CA ILE A 310 -4.54 -26.76 -2.63
C ILE A 310 -5.63 -25.70 -2.39
N ASP A 311 -6.88 -26.12 -2.15
CA ASP A 311 -8.00 -25.21 -1.83
C ASP A 311 -7.71 -24.39 -0.54
N MET A 312 -7.05 -24.98 0.46
CA MET A 312 -6.62 -24.25 1.67
C MET A 312 -5.54 -23.21 1.33
N LEU A 313 -4.56 -23.56 0.50
CA LEU A 313 -3.50 -22.64 0.07
C LEU A 313 -4.06 -21.46 -0.73
N HIS A 314 -5.07 -21.70 -1.58
CA HIS A 314 -5.81 -20.64 -2.27
C HIS A 314 -6.46 -19.67 -1.28
N LEU A 315 -7.19 -20.19 -0.29
CA LEU A 315 -7.86 -19.36 0.70
C LEU A 315 -6.87 -18.55 1.54
N LEU A 316 -5.70 -19.12 1.86
CA LEU A 316 -4.62 -18.41 2.56
C LEU A 316 -4.01 -17.30 1.69
N ALA A 317 -3.81 -17.54 0.39
CA ALA A 317 -3.32 -16.53 -0.53
C ALA A 317 -4.33 -15.39 -0.73
N GLU A 318 -5.62 -15.69 -0.86
CA GLU A 318 -6.71 -14.69 -0.89
C GLU A 318 -6.75 -13.87 0.40
N ALA A 319 -6.52 -14.50 1.56
CA ALA A 319 -6.45 -13.79 2.82
C ALA A 319 -5.26 -12.82 2.85
N ALA A 320 -4.13 -13.22 2.29
CA ALA A 320 -2.91 -12.40 2.20
C ALA A 320 -2.99 -11.29 1.15
N SER A 321 -3.83 -11.42 0.12
CA SER A 321 -3.92 -10.45 -0.98
C SER A 321 -4.57 -9.12 -0.58
N ARG A 322 -5.51 -9.11 0.39
CA ARG A 322 -6.24 -7.86 0.69
C ARG A 322 -5.28 -6.74 1.11
N PRO A 323 -5.54 -5.49 0.66
CA PRO A 323 -4.59 -4.39 0.76
C PRO A 323 -4.38 -3.89 2.19
N THR A 324 -3.42 -2.98 2.35
CA THR A 324 -3.17 -2.28 3.61
C THR A 324 -4.42 -1.47 4.02
N PRO A 325 -4.90 -1.59 5.26
CA PRO A 325 -6.11 -0.90 5.72
C PRO A 325 -5.92 0.61 5.71
N LEU A 326 -7.01 1.33 5.50
CA LEU A 326 -7.01 2.79 5.49
C LEU A 326 -6.81 3.32 6.91
N GLY A 327 -5.87 4.25 7.09
CA GLY A 327 -5.66 4.87 8.40
C GLY A 327 -6.62 6.03 8.64
N PRO A 328 -7.25 6.15 9.82
CA PRO A 328 -8.18 7.24 10.13
C PRO A 328 -7.49 8.62 10.17
N PHE A 329 -6.17 8.64 10.40
CA PHE A 329 -5.35 9.83 10.37
C PHE A 329 -4.08 9.58 9.56
N ALA A 330 -3.99 10.22 8.40
CA ALA A 330 -2.77 10.27 7.61
C ALA A 330 -2.38 11.72 7.34
N ASP A 331 -1.08 11.99 7.40
CA ASP A 331 -0.53 13.24 6.90
C ASP A 331 -0.68 13.27 5.38
N ALA A 332 -1.52 14.18 4.89
CA ALA A 332 -1.80 14.39 3.48
C ALA A 332 -0.52 14.57 2.66
N ASN A 333 0.49 15.26 3.20
CA ASN A 333 1.75 15.49 2.50
C ASN A 333 2.62 14.24 2.43
N ALA A 334 2.65 13.44 3.50
CA ALA A 334 3.39 12.18 3.52
C ALA A 334 2.80 11.18 2.52
N VAL A 335 1.47 11.03 2.49
CA VAL A 335 0.80 10.14 1.54
C VAL A 335 0.91 10.68 0.11
N ALA A 336 0.83 12.00 -0.11
CA ALA A 336 1.07 12.61 -1.43
C ALA A 336 2.46 12.29 -1.98
N LYS A 337 3.50 12.28 -1.15
CA LYS A 337 4.87 11.95 -1.57
C LYS A 337 5.01 10.51 -2.07
N LEU A 338 4.18 9.59 -1.56
CA LEU A 338 4.14 8.18 -1.99
C LEU A 338 3.22 7.97 -3.18
N ALA A 339 2.05 8.59 -3.18
CA ALA A 339 1.07 8.48 -4.26
C ALA A 339 1.54 9.16 -5.55
N TYR A 340 2.29 10.27 -5.45
CA TYR A 340 2.68 11.06 -6.62
C TYR A 340 3.57 10.31 -7.61
N PRO A 341 4.67 9.63 -7.21
CA PRO A 341 5.47 8.83 -8.14
C PRO A 341 4.62 7.74 -8.80
N LEU A 342 3.84 6.99 -8.03
CA LEU A 342 2.98 5.94 -8.55
C LEU A 342 1.96 6.48 -9.56
N ALA A 343 1.28 7.57 -9.22
CA ALA A 343 0.33 8.23 -10.11
C ALA A 343 0.98 8.76 -11.39
N ASN A 344 2.20 9.32 -11.30
CA ASN A 344 2.96 9.78 -12.46
C ASN A 344 3.36 8.61 -13.37
N GLU A 345 3.49 7.42 -12.80
CA GLU A 345 3.78 6.21 -13.55
C GLU A 345 2.56 5.56 -14.19
N LEU A 346 1.45 5.47 -13.45
CA LEU A 346 0.24 4.82 -13.90
C LEU A 346 -0.61 5.71 -14.82
N TYR A 347 -0.60 7.02 -14.59
CA TYR A 347 -1.41 8.00 -15.31
C TYR A 347 -0.56 9.16 -15.84
N PRO A 348 0.47 8.89 -16.66
CA PRO A 348 1.41 9.91 -17.11
C PRO A 348 0.73 11.03 -17.88
N GLU A 349 -0.34 10.73 -18.62
CA GLU A 349 -1.12 11.73 -19.38
C GLU A 349 -1.87 12.71 -18.48
N LEU A 350 -2.49 12.22 -17.40
CA LEU A 350 -3.23 13.03 -16.43
C LEU A 350 -2.30 13.84 -15.52
N MET A 351 -1.06 13.37 -15.34
CA MET A 351 -0.06 14.02 -14.48
C MET A 351 0.77 15.08 -15.22
N GLN A 352 0.62 15.25 -16.54
CA GLN A 352 1.35 16.25 -17.34
C GLN A 352 1.05 17.70 -16.91
N ARG A 353 2.09 18.54 -16.97
CA ARG A 353 2.04 19.97 -16.58
C ARG A 353 1.01 20.81 -17.35
N ARG A 354 0.51 20.36 -18.52
CA ARG A 354 -0.48 21.12 -19.33
C ARG A 354 -1.81 21.32 -18.59
N ALA A 355 -2.19 20.42 -17.69
CA ALA A 355 -3.36 20.58 -16.83
C ALA A 355 -3.13 21.56 -15.64
N ASN A 356 -1.90 22.07 -15.50
CA ASN A 356 -1.44 22.70 -14.28
C ASN A 356 -0.69 24.02 -14.50
N THR A 357 -0.96 24.72 -15.60
CA THR A 357 -0.50 26.10 -15.75
C THR A 357 -1.20 26.95 -14.70
N ALA A 358 -0.45 27.43 -13.71
CA ALA A 358 -0.88 28.61 -12.98
C ALA A 358 -0.88 29.73 -14.02
N PRO A 359 -2.04 30.33 -14.37
CA PRO A 359 -2.03 31.44 -15.30
C PRO A 359 -1.08 32.51 -14.74
N ALA A 360 -0.31 33.17 -15.61
CA ALA A 360 0.62 34.23 -15.18
C ALA A 360 -0.07 35.27 -14.27
N ARG A 361 -1.40 35.41 -14.41
CA ARG A 361 -2.32 36.20 -13.59
C ARG A 361 -2.26 35.90 -12.09
N MET A 362 -1.94 34.66 -11.68
CA MET A 362 -1.85 34.25 -10.27
C MET A 362 -0.67 34.92 -9.54
N PHE A 363 0.33 35.41 -10.27
CA PHE A 363 1.44 36.20 -9.72
C PHE A 363 1.04 37.65 -9.40
N TRP A 364 -0.10 38.11 -9.94
CA TRP A 364 -0.53 39.52 -9.86
C TRP A 364 -1.77 39.73 -8.97
N SER A 365 -2.44 38.65 -8.55
CA SER A 365 -3.57 38.72 -7.62
C SER A 365 -3.13 38.34 -6.20
N PRO A 366 -3.23 39.22 -5.19
CA PRO A 366 -3.15 38.80 -3.80
C PRO A 366 -4.26 37.75 -3.58
N PRO A 367 -3.95 36.51 -3.18
CA PRO A 367 -4.99 35.54 -2.90
C PRO A 367 -5.78 36.06 -1.70
N SER A 368 -7.08 36.30 -1.89
CA SER A 368 -8.01 36.69 -0.84
C SER A 368 -8.07 35.70 0.33
N ASP A 369 -7.53 34.49 0.13
CA ASP A 369 -7.56 33.37 1.08
C ASP A 369 -6.44 33.35 2.15
N TYR A 370 -5.48 34.29 2.13
CA TYR A 370 -4.46 34.33 3.19
C TYR A 370 -4.52 35.63 4.00
N ARG A 371 -4.45 35.49 5.33
CA ARG A 371 -4.25 36.61 6.29
C ARG A 371 -3.10 37.55 5.89
N ARG A 372 -2.12 37.07 5.09
CA ARG A 372 -0.97 37.84 4.56
C ARG A 372 -1.33 38.75 3.37
N GLY A 373 -2.26 38.35 2.49
CA GLY A 373 -2.72 39.17 1.36
C GLY A 373 -3.49 40.42 1.80
N TRP A 374 -4.21 40.31 2.93
CA TRP A 374 -4.86 41.44 3.59
C TRP A 374 -3.87 42.54 4.01
N TRP A 375 -2.63 42.21 4.39
CA TRP A 375 -1.63 43.22 4.74
C TRP A 375 -1.18 44.03 3.52
N VAL A 376 -1.03 43.40 2.35
CA VAL A 376 -0.70 44.13 1.11
C VAL A 376 -1.82 45.12 0.75
N LEU A 377 -3.08 44.70 0.87
CA LEU A 377 -4.23 45.60 0.67
C LEU A 377 -4.30 46.69 1.75
N LEU A 378 -4.05 46.34 3.02
CA LEU A 378 -4.07 47.27 4.16
C LEU A 378 -3.06 48.42 3.99
N PHE A 379 -1.88 48.15 3.42
CA PHE A 379 -0.85 49.17 3.19
C PHE A 379 -0.94 49.84 1.81
N ALA A 380 -1.59 49.21 0.83
CA ALA A 380 -1.85 49.82 -0.48
C ALA A 380 -3.05 50.80 -0.44
N LEU A 381 -4.10 50.49 0.34
CA LEU A 381 -5.32 51.30 0.45
C LEU A 381 -5.07 52.75 0.92
N PRO A 382 -4.24 53.02 1.95
CA PRO A 382 -3.89 54.38 2.35
C PRO A 382 -3.13 55.14 1.27
N ALA A 383 -2.21 54.48 0.54
CA ALA A 383 -1.48 55.09 -0.56
C ALA A 383 -2.41 55.46 -1.73
N ILE A 384 -3.34 54.56 -2.08
CA ILE A 384 -4.38 54.81 -3.10
C ILE A 384 -5.29 55.96 -2.65
N PHE A 385 -5.71 55.98 -1.38
CA PHE A 385 -6.54 57.03 -0.80
C PHE A 385 -5.86 58.41 -0.77
N LEU A 386 -4.55 58.45 -0.46
CA LEU A 386 -3.75 59.67 -0.38
C LEU A 386 -3.30 60.19 -1.76
N LEU A 387 -2.97 59.30 -2.71
CA LEU A 387 -2.49 59.68 -4.06
C LEU A 387 -3.60 59.98 -5.05
N CYS A 388 -4.71 59.23 -5.01
CA CYS A 388 -5.81 59.50 -5.92
C CYS A 388 -6.61 60.73 -5.47
N GLY A 389 -6.51 61.13 -4.19
CA GLY A 389 -7.56 61.92 -3.56
C GLY A 389 -8.94 61.28 -3.79
N PRO A 390 -10.05 61.82 -3.31
CA PRO A 390 -11.34 61.43 -3.85
C PRO A 390 -11.55 62.22 -5.14
N LEU A 391 -10.74 61.98 -6.18
CA LEU A 391 -10.96 62.63 -7.46
C LEU A 391 -12.00 61.86 -8.28
N ALA A 392 -13.11 62.57 -8.47
CA ALA A 392 -14.10 62.44 -9.52
C ALA A 392 -15.06 61.24 -9.52
N GLY A 393 -14.63 60.03 -9.14
CA GLY A 393 -15.49 58.83 -9.25
C GLY A 393 -16.66 58.76 -8.25
N LEU A 394 -16.41 59.10 -6.98
CA LEU A 394 -17.43 59.07 -5.92
C LEU A 394 -18.34 60.30 -5.92
N ALA A 395 -17.88 61.43 -6.45
CA ALA A 395 -18.70 62.63 -6.58
C ALA A 395 -19.93 62.39 -7.47
N GLY A 396 -19.82 61.52 -8.48
CA GLY A 396 -20.95 61.10 -9.31
C GLY A 396 -21.99 60.25 -8.57
N LEU A 397 -21.57 59.42 -7.60
CA LEU A 397 -22.46 58.58 -6.79
C LEU A 397 -23.24 59.38 -5.73
N PHE A 398 -22.70 60.52 -5.29
CA PHE A 398 -23.30 61.38 -4.26
C PHE A 398 -23.68 62.78 -4.76
N ALA A 399 -23.76 62.97 -6.08
CA ALA A 399 -24.03 64.26 -6.74
C ALA A 399 -25.33 64.94 -6.26
N GLY A 400 -26.28 64.20 -5.69
CA GLY A 400 -27.51 64.71 -5.11
C GLY A 400 -27.49 65.04 -3.60
N ARG A 401 -26.34 64.90 -2.90
CA ARG A 401 -26.22 65.17 -1.46
C ARG A 401 -25.04 66.11 -1.14
N PRO A 402 -25.24 67.44 -1.17
CA PRO A 402 -24.18 68.43 -1.05
C PRO A 402 -23.47 68.41 0.32
N GLU A 403 -24.17 68.00 1.39
CA GLU A 403 -23.59 67.88 2.74
C GLU A 403 -22.45 66.85 2.78
N VAL A 404 -22.60 65.71 2.10
CA VAL A 404 -21.57 64.65 2.06
C VAL A 404 -20.34 65.11 1.27
N LEU A 405 -20.56 65.82 0.16
CA LEU A 405 -19.48 66.40 -0.64
C LEU A 405 -18.70 67.46 0.15
N SER A 406 -19.39 68.32 0.91
CA SER A 406 -18.73 69.32 1.77
C SER A 406 -17.94 68.68 2.92
N PHE A 407 -18.45 67.60 3.52
CA PHE A 407 -17.75 66.87 4.59
C PHE A 407 -16.48 66.23 4.05
N VAL A 408 -16.56 65.54 2.90
CA VAL A 408 -15.41 64.93 2.24
C VAL A 408 -14.39 66.00 1.84
N ALA A 409 -14.81 67.12 1.25
CA ALA A 409 -13.94 68.24 0.92
C ALA A 409 -13.24 68.83 2.17
N THR A 410 -13.95 68.94 3.29
CA THR A 410 -13.41 69.47 4.55
C THR A 410 -12.39 68.53 5.16
N VAL A 411 -12.63 67.21 5.12
CA VAL A 411 -11.67 66.20 5.58
C VAL A 411 -10.39 66.25 4.74
N ILE A 412 -10.49 66.32 3.42
CA ILE A 412 -9.32 66.45 2.53
C ILE A 412 -8.57 67.75 2.84
N ALA A 413 -9.27 68.87 2.90
CA ALA A 413 -8.66 70.17 3.18
C ALA A 413 -7.98 70.19 4.55
N PHE A 414 -8.55 69.54 5.57
CA PHE A 414 -7.95 69.38 6.90
C PHE A 414 -6.62 68.61 6.84
N PHE A 415 -6.56 67.51 6.10
CA PHE A 415 -5.33 66.73 5.94
C PHE A 415 -4.27 67.51 5.15
N PHE A 416 -4.63 68.11 4.01
CA PHE A 416 -3.67 68.90 3.22
C PHE A 416 -3.17 70.16 3.94
N ARG A 417 -4.01 70.77 4.78
CA ARG A 417 -3.66 71.98 5.54
C ARG A 417 -2.75 71.70 6.74
N ASN A 418 -2.94 70.56 7.44
CA ASN A 418 -2.18 70.24 8.65
C ASN A 418 -0.91 69.43 8.42
N LEU A 419 -0.85 68.60 7.36
CA LEU A 419 0.35 67.82 7.05
C LEU A 419 1.27 68.54 6.04
N GLY A 420 0.72 69.34 5.13
CA GLY A 420 1.46 69.91 4.00
C GLY A 420 1.62 68.89 2.87
N TRP A 421 1.57 69.39 1.62
CA TRP A 421 1.53 68.52 0.43
C TRP A 421 2.72 67.56 0.35
N ALA A 422 3.91 68.03 0.72
CA ALA A 422 5.14 67.26 0.66
C ALA A 422 5.13 66.07 1.62
N THR A 423 4.64 66.22 2.86
CA THR A 423 4.58 65.10 3.82
C THR A 423 3.52 64.07 3.42
N THR A 424 2.42 64.53 2.82
CA THR A 424 1.33 63.68 2.32
C THR A 424 1.82 62.78 1.19
N VAL A 425 2.58 63.34 0.24
CA VAL A 425 3.22 62.60 -0.85
C VAL A 425 4.28 61.63 -0.33
N VAL A 426 5.09 62.03 0.65
CA VAL A 426 6.09 61.17 1.29
C VAL A 426 5.44 59.99 2.02
N LEU A 427 4.39 60.22 2.81
CA LEU A 427 3.67 59.15 3.51
C LEU A 427 2.99 58.18 2.56
N ALA A 428 2.36 58.68 1.49
CA ALA A 428 1.77 57.83 0.47
C ALA A 428 2.83 57.03 -0.29
N GLY A 429 3.97 57.64 -0.62
CA GLY A 429 5.10 56.98 -1.24
C GLY A 429 5.71 55.90 -0.35
N VAL A 430 5.86 56.16 0.95
CA VAL A 430 6.35 55.17 1.93
C VAL A 430 5.35 54.02 2.09
N SER A 431 4.05 54.30 2.17
CA SER A 431 3.02 53.26 2.27
C SER A 431 2.96 52.39 1.00
N LEU A 432 3.07 53.00 -0.19
CA LEU A 432 3.14 52.30 -1.46
C LEU A 432 4.43 51.48 -1.56
N LEU A 433 5.57 52.02 -1.12
CA LEU A 433 6.84 51.31 -1.09
C LEU A 433 6.78 50.10 -0.16
N ILE A 434 6.19 50.24 1.04
CA ILE A 434 5.97 49.12 1.96
C ILE A 434 5.04 48.09 1.33
N ALA A 435 3.95 48.51 0.67
CA ALA A 435 3.05 47.60 -0.04
C ALA A 435 3.76 46.87 -1.19
N ILE A 436 4.60 47.56 -1.96
CA ILE A 436 5.41 47.00 -3.05
C ILE A 436 6.46 46.05 -2.49
N ILE A 437 7.14 46.38 -1.39
CA ILE A 437 8.10 45.51 -0.72
C ILE A 437 7.42 44.27 -0.16
N LEU A 438 6.25 44.39 0.49
CA LEU A 438 5.47 43.25 0.97
C LEU A 438 4.94 42.40 -0.20
N TRP A 439 4.53 43.04 -1.30
CA TRP A 439 4.08 42.37 -2.51
C TRP A 439 5.23 41.63 -3.22
N LEU A 440 6.41 42.26 -3.36
CA LEU A 440 7.62 41.64 -3.88
C LEU A 440 8.14 40.54 -2.96
N ALA A 441 8.18 40.74 -1.65
CA ALA A 441 8.56 39.73 -0.67
C ALA A 441 7.59 38.54 -0.70
N HIS A 442 6.29 38.77 -0.89
CA HIS A 442 5.32 37.71 -1.08
C HIS A 442 5.50 36.98 -2.42
N GLY A 443 5.65 37.71 -3.53
CA GLY A 443 5.92 37.15 -4.85
C GLY A 443 7.23 36.35 -4.91
N LEU A 444 8.29 36.84 -4.24
CA LEU A 444 9.58 36.19 -4.09
C LEU A 444 9.53 35.01 -3.11
N SER A 445 8.70 35.07 -2.05
CA SER A 445 8.45 33.91 -1.19
C SER A 445 7.78 32.75 -1.94
N GLY A 446 7.00 33.07 -2.99
CA GLY A 446 6.48 32.07 -3.94
C GLY A 446 7.57 31.36 -4.76
N PHE A 447 8.80 31.90 -4.80
CA PHE A 447 9.97 31.31 -5.44
C PHE A 447 10.81 30.43 -4.53
N SER A 448 10.81 30.68 -3.21
CA SER A 448 11.74 30.05 -2.25
C SER A 448 11.14 28.95 -1.37
N GLU A 449 9.81 28.74 -1.39
CA GLU A 449 9.20 27.79 -0.47
C GLU A 449 9.08 26.33 -0.99
N PRO A 450 9.38 25.31 -0.15
CA PRO A 450 9.05 23.89 -0.40
C PRO A 450 7.58 23.65 -0.77
N TRP A 451 6.69 24.54 -0.33
CA TRP A 451 5.24 24.57 -0.52
C TRP A 451 4.81 24.57 -1.99
N ARG A 452 5.61 25.12 -2.92
CA ARG A 452 5.28 25.08 -4.35
C ARG A 452 5.24 23.64 -4.87
N SER A 453 6.21 22.81 -4.47
CA SER A 453 6.27 21.42 -4.91
C SER A 453 5.15 20.57 -4.29
N GLU A 454 4.83 20.78 -3.01
CA GLU A 454 3.79 20.05 -2.29
C GLU A 454 2.39 20.41 -2.80
N ARG A 455 2.11 21.71 -2.98
CA ARG A 455 0.83 22.18 -3.52
C ARG A 455 0.64 21.76 -4.99
N LEU A 456 1.70 21.74 -5.79
CA LEU A 456 1.65 21.24 -7.16
C LEU A 456 1.33 19.74 -7.20
N ARG A 457 2.04 18.92 -6.42
CA ARG A 457 1.76 17.47 -6.29
C ARG A 457 0.32 17.22 -5.87
N ARG A 458 -0.13 17.96 -4.84
CA ARG A 458 -1.48 17.84 -4.31
C ARG A 458 -2.54 18.23 -5.33
N LYS A 459 -2.32 19.29 -6.11
CA LYS A 459 -3.22 19.69 -7.19
C LYS A 459 -3.30 18.64 -8.30
N GLN A 460 -2.17 18.09 -8.74
CA GLN A 460 -2.12 17.05 -9.77
C GLN A 460 -2.83 15.77 -9.30
N LEU A 461 -2.53 15.33 -8.07
CA LEU A 461 -3.20 14.19 -7.46
C LEU A 461 -4.70 14.46 -7.25
N GLY A 462 -5.08 15.65 -6.80
CA GLY A 462 -6.49 16.03 -6.64
C GLY A 462 -7.26 16.02 -7.95
N LEU A 463 -6.65 16.50 -9.04
CA LEU A 463 -7.24 16.42 -10.38
C LEU A 463 -7.36 14.97 -10.86
N LEU A 464 -6.31 14.17 -10.66
CA LEU A 464 -6.32 12.74 -10.98
C LEU A 464 -7.45 12.04 -10.22
N PHE A 465 -7.54 12.22 -8.91
CA PHE A 465 -8.57 11.60 -8.08
C PHE A 465 -9.97 12.05 -8.49
N ALA A 466 -10.19 13.35 -8.74
CA ALA A 466 -11.47 13.84 -9.25
C ALA A 466 -11.84 13.19 -10.60
N THR A 467 -10.86 12.99 -11.49
CA THR A 467 -11.07 12.33 -12.78
C THR A 467 -11.40 10.84 -12.62
N LEU A 468 -10.65 10.13 -11.78
CA LEU A 468 -10.88 8.71 -11.49
C LEU A 468 -12.22 8.45 -10.81
N ASP A 469 -12.67 9.39 -9.97
CA ASP A 469 -13.94 9.31 -9.26
C ASP A 469 -15.13 9.77 -10.13
N GLY A 470 -14.90 10.21 -11.37
CA GLY A 470 -15.93 10.72 -12.28
C GLY A 470 -16.59 12.02 -11.79
N ALA A 471 -15.86 12.81 -10.98
CA ALA A 471 -16.38 14.02 -10.36
C ALA A 471 -16.47 15.19 -11.37
N PRO A 472 -17.41 16.14 -11.17
CA PRO A 472 -17.56 17.28 -12.05
C PRO A 472 -16.33 18.21 -12.01
N PRO A 473 -16.11 19.05 -13.05
CA PRO A 473 -15.06 20.06 -13.05
C PRO A 473 -15.16 20.97 -11.80
N GLY A 474 -14.06 21.20 -11.09
CA GLY A 474 -14.02 21.97 -9.84
C GLY A 474 -14.01 21.10 -8.57
N ALA A 475 -14.29 19.80 -8.68
CA ALA A 475 -14.20 18.87 -7.55
C ALA A 475 -12.77 18.70 -7.02
N GLU A 476 -11.75 19.02 -7.82
CA GLU A 476 -10.35 19.06 -7.36
C GLU A 476 -10.13 20.06 -6.23
N SER A 477 -11.01 21.07 -6.09
CA SER A 477 -10.96 22.03 -4.98
C SER A 477 -11.20 21.35 -3.63
N HIS A 478 -12.04 20.30 -3.57
CA HIS A 478 -12.28 19.54 -2.35
C HIS A 478 -11.00 18.87 -1.87
N TYR A 479 -10.30 18.17 -2.76
CA TYR A 479 -9.00 17.54 -2.48
C TYR A 479 -7.87 18.54 -2.20
N MET A 480 -7.99 19.77 -2.71
CA MET A 480 -7.02 20.83 -2.45
C MET A 480 -7.13 21.43 -1.05
N HIS A 481 -8.35 21.57 -0.51
CA HIS A 481 -8.59 22.28 0.75
C HIS A 481 -8.92 21.35 1.94
N ASP A 482 -9.40 20.14 1.69
CA ASP A 482 -9.69 19.14 2.74
C ASP A 482 -8.57 18.09 2.81
N ASP A 483 -7.74 18.22 3.86
CA ASP A 483 -6.62 17.30 4.15
C ASP A 483 -7.09 15.86 4.39
N GLN A 484 -8.22 15.67 5.07
CA GLN A 484 -8.71 14.33 5.40
C GLN A 484 -9.32 13.65 4.18
N ALA A 485 -10.07 14.38 3.36
CA ALA A 485 -10.59 13.83 2.10
C ALA A 485 -9.45 13.44 1.16
N PHE A 486 -8.44 14.31 1.00
CA PHE A 486 -7.27 14.02 0.19
C PHE A 486 -6.48 12.81 0.72
N ALA A 487 -6.16 12.79 2.02
CA ALA A 487 -5.37 11.72 2.61
C ALA A 487 -6.07 10.36 2.47
N ARG A 488 -7.39 10.29 2.74
CA ARG A 488 -8.17 9.05 2.59
C ARG A 488 -8.20 8.58 1.14
N ARG A 489 -8.43 9.47 0.17
CA ARG A 489 -8.45 9.10 -1.24
C ARG A 489 -7.08 8.67 -1.76
N ALA A 490 -6.02 9.32 -1.31
CA ALA A 490 -4.64 8.94 -1.64
C ALA A 490 -4.24 7.59 -1.03
N GLN A 491 -4.66 7.30 0.21
CA GLN A 491 -4.49 5.97 0.81
C GLN A 491 -5.28 4.91 0.04
N ARG A 492 -6.51 5.24 -0.38
CA ARG A 492 -7.33 4.36 -1.22
C ARG A 492 -6.65 4.05 -2.56
N PHE A 493 -6.11 5.08 -3.21
CA PHE A 493 -5.34 4.94 -4.44
C PHE A 493 -4.15 3.98 -4.26
N LEU A 494 -3.37 4.18 -3.19
CA LEU A 494 -2.24 3.29 -2.88
C LEU A 494 -2.72 1.85 -2.59
N ALA A 495 -3.81 1.69 -1.83
CA ALA A 495 -4.40 0.39 -1.53
C ALA A 495 -4.95 -0.33 -2.78
N GLU A 496 -5.63 0.40 -3.68
CA GLU A 496 -6.16 -0.08 -4.97
C GLU A 496 -5.05 -0.64 -5.88
N HIS A 497 -3.84 -0.11 -5.75
CA HIS A 497 -2.64 -0.52 -6.49
C HIS A 497 -1.67 -1.37 -5.65
N HIS A 498 -2.12 -1.88 -4.50
CA HIS A 498 -1.34 -2.71 -3.56
C HIS A 498 -0.01 -2.09 -3.12
N ALA A 499 0.15 -0.77 -3.29
CA ALA A 499 1.33 -0.03 -2.90
C ALA A 499 1.35 0.14 -1.39
N ARG A 500 2.47 -0.23 -0.76
CA ARG A 500 2.65 -0.14 0.69
C ARG A 500 2.85 1.32 1.09
N TYR A 501 2.22 1.72 2.20
CA TYR A 501 2.40 3.05 2.77
C TYR A 501 2.47 2.98 4.30
N PRO A 502 3.22 3.89 4.96
CA PRO A 502 3.28 3.95 6.40
C PRO A 502 1.92 4.41 6.92
N VAL A 503 1.34 3.57 7.77
CA VAL A 503 0.09 3.90 8.45
C VAL A 503 0.43 4.34 9.87
N ARG A 504 -0.18 5.44 10.31
CA ARG A 504 0.00 5.91 11.68
C ARG A 504 -0.66 4.91 12.62
N LEU A 505 0.13 4.21 13.43
CA LEU A 505 -0.36 3.16 14.33
C LEU A 505 -1.03 3.71 15.59
N TYR A 506 -0.63 4.91 16.04
CA TYR A 506 -1.09 5.50 17.30
C TYR A 506 -1.66 6.91 17.09
N ASP A 507 -2.73 7.24 17.80
CA ASP A 507 -3.28 8.60 17.81
C ASP A 507 -2.37 9.60 18.55
N ALA A 508 -2.78 10.88 18.61
CA ALA A 508 -2.03 11.90 19.34
C ALA A 508 -1.99 11.69 20.86
N ARG A 509 -2.81 10.77 21.40
CA ARG A 509 -2.89 10.41 22.81
C ARG A 509 -2.19 9.07 23.11
N GLY A 510 -1.49 8.49 22.14
CA GLY A 510 -0.79 7.21 22.29
C GLY A 510 -1.69 5.97 22.25
N ARG A 511 -2.95 6.08 21.81
CA ARG A 511 -3.84 4.92 21.66
C ARG A 511 -3.63 4.26 20.31
N TYR A 512 -3.54 2.93 20.29
CA TYR A 512 -3.40 2.17 19.04
C TYR A 512 -4.69 2.29 18.20
N LEU A 513 -4.53 2.59 16.91
CA LEU A 513 -5.64 2.91 16.00
C LEU A 513 -6.27 1.69 15.33
N PHE A 514 -5.56 0.56 15.30
CA PHE A 514 -5.97 -0.66 14.59
C PHE A 514 -6.38 -1.78 15.55
N HIS A 515 -7.00 -1.42 16.67
CA HIS A 515 -7.54 -2.40 17.61
C HIS A 515 -8.65 -3.20 16.94
N SER A 516 -8.35 -4.43 16.57
CA SER A 516 -9.27 -5.30 15.84
C SER A 516 -10.15 -6.10 16.81
N ARG A 517 -10.69 -5.47 17.87
CA ARG A 517 -11.44 -6.14 18.96
C ARG A 517 -12.55 -7.09 18.46
N PRO A 518 -13.37 -6.75 17.45
CA PRO A 518 -14.44 -7.63 16.97
C PRO A 518 -13.94 -9.00 16.47
N LYS A 519 -12.66 -9.12 16.07
CA LYS A 519 -12.07 -10.40 15.63
C LYS A 519 -12.13 -11.47 16.72
N LEU A 520 -12.08 -11.09 18.00
CA LEU A 520 -12.17 -12.03 19.11
C LEU A 520 -13.53 -12.71 19.17
N ASP A 521 -14.62 -11.96 18.93
CA ASP A 521 -15.97 -12.53 18.94
C ASP A 521 -16.17 -13.49 17.77
N VAL A 522 -15.65 -13.14 16.59
CA VAL A 522 -15.67 -14.02 15.40
C VAL A 522 -14.85 -15.28 15.65
N LEU A 523 -13.64 -15.16 16.20
CA LEU A 523 -12.78 -16.28 16.58
C LEU A 523 -13.46 -17.19 17.62
N VAL A 524 -14.02 -16.62 18.67
CA VAL A 524 -14.72 -17.37 19.74
C VAL A 524 -15.90 -18.13 19.15
N LYS A 525 -16.71 -17.48 18.29
CA LYS A 525 -17.83 -18.12 17.62
C LYS A 525 -17.36 -19.27 16.73
N ALA A 526 -16.31 -19.07 15.95
CA ALA A 526 -15.75 -20.10 15.06
C ALA A 526 -15.14 -21.27 15.85
N LEU A 527 -14.43 -20.99 16.94
CA LEU A 527 -13.84 -22.00 17.83
C LEU A 527 -14.93 -22.82 18.52
N ASN A 528 -15.94 -22.18 19.12
CA ASN A 528 -17.05 -22.87 19.76
C ASN A 528 -17.82 -23.75 18.76
N TYR A 529 -18.01 -23.27 17.53
CA TYR A 529 -18.61 -24.07 16.47
C TYR A 529 -17.74 -25.28 16.09
N GLY A 530 -16.42 -25.09 16.01
CA GLY A 530 -15.44 -26.16 15.79
C GLY A 530 -15.47 -27.21 16.90
N VAL A 531 -15.45 -26.78 18.16
CA VAL A 531 -15.53 -27.65 19.35
C VAL A 531 -16.88 -28.37 19.45
N ALA A 532 -17.97 -27.73 19.04
CA ALA A 532 -19.30 -28.34 19.08
C ALA A 532 -19.49 -29.44 18.02
N ARG A 533 -18.85 -29.29 16.85
CA ARG A 533 -18.95 -30.24 15.72
C ARG A 533 -17.75 -31.16 15.55
N GLY A 534 -16.68 -30.90 16.29
CA GLY A 534 -15.45 -31.69 16.29
C GLY A 534 -15.68 -33.07 16.86
N ARG A 535 -14.79 -34.00 16.49
CA ARG A 535 -14.70 -35.32 17.13
C ARG A 535 -13.85 -35.26 18.39
N ASP A 536 -13.83 -36.31 19.20
CA ASP A 536 -12.97 -36.34 20.38
C ASP A 536 -11.49 -36.18 20.00
N ASN A 537 -10.72 -35.43 20.79
CA ASN A 537 -9.27 -35.24 20.68
C ASN A 537 -8.76 -34.57 19.37
N GLU A 538 -9.51 -33.62 18.80
CA GLU A 538 -8.98 -32.76 17.73
C GLU A 538 -7.91 -31.77 18.24
N LEU A 539 -7.03 -31.35 17.32
CA LEU A 539 -6.05 -30.29 17.52
C LEU A 539 -6.54 -28.99 16.89
N PHE A 540 -6.61 -27.92 17.68
CA PHE A 540 -6.95 -26.57 17.24
C PHE A 540 -5.70 -25.69 17.33
N VAL A 541 -5.20 -25.22 16.19
CA VAL A 541 -4.04 -24.32 16.14
C VAL A 541 -4.53 -22.90 15.85
N LEU A 542 -4.38 -21.99 16.81
CA LEU A 542 -4.77 -20.59 16.71
C LEU A 542 -3.57 -19.75 16.29
N LEU A 543 -3.50 -19.40 15.00
CA LEU A 543 -2.52 -18.50 14.39
C LEU A 543 -3.09 -17.06 14.39
N VAL A 544 -3.00 -16.38 15.54
CA VAL A 544 -3.78 -15.16 15.81
C VAL A 544 -2.93 -14.03 16.39
N ASP A 545 -3.10 -12.81 15.90
CA ASP A 545 -2.50 -11.62 16.49
C ASP A 545 -3.31 -11.21 17.73
N LEU A 546 -2.82 -11.58 18.92
CA LEU A 546 -3.49 -11.28 20.20
C LEU A 546 -2.88 -10.09 20.94
N LEU A 547 -1.72 -9.59 20.49
CA LEU A 547 -0.97 -8.56 21.22
C LEU A 547 -1.70 -7.22 21.25
N ASP A 548 -2.52 -6.92 20.24
CA ASP A 548 -3.34 -5.72 20.17
C ASP A 548 -4.62 -5.77 21.02
N VAL A 549 -5.01 -6.96 21.48
CA VAL A 549 -6.24 -7.23 22.24
C VAL A 549 -5.98 -8.00 23.54
N ALA A 550 -4.75 -7.94 24.05
CA ALA A 550 -4.34 -8.69 25.25
C ALA A 550 -5.15 -8.32 26.51
N ASP A 551 -5.83 -7.18 26.51
CA ASP A 551 -6.70 -6.75 27.61
C ASP A 551 -8.09 -7.36 27.61
N ASP A 552 -8.57 -7.89 26.48
CA ASP A 552 -9.95 -8.37 26.30
C ASP A 552 -10.03 -9.90 26.05
N LEU A 553 -9.08 -10.69 26.58
CA LEU A 553 -8.94 -12.12 26.28
C LEU A 553 -9.99 -13.03 26.95
N ASP A 554 -10.78 -12.52 27.88
CA ASP A 554 -11.65 -13.33 28.77
C ASP A 554 -12.58 -14.28 28.00
N HIS A 555 -13.20 -13.81 26.93
CA HIS A 555 -14.12 -14.62 26.11
C HIS A 555 -13.39 -15.75 25.39
N LEU A 556 -12.19 -15.47 24.87
CA LEU A 556 -11.36 -16.46 24.20
C LEU A 556 -10.82 -17.50 25.17
N VAL A 557 -10.34 -17.07 26.35
CA VAL A 557 -9.88 -17.95 27.42
C VAL A 557 -10.99 -18.91 27.86
N ARG A 558 -12.24 -18.44 27.96
CA ARG A 558 -13.40 -19.31 28.26
C ARG A 558 -13.64 -20.33 27.16
N ALA A 559 -13.61 -19.91 25.89
CA ALA A 559 -13.81 -20.82 24.76
C ALA A 559 -12.71 -21.89 24.67
N VAL A 560 -11.45 -21.51 24.87
CA VAL A 560 -10.32 -22.45 24.93
C VAL A 560 -10.44 -23.40 26.10
N ARG A 561 -10.87 -22.94 27.27
CA ARG A 561 -11.15 -23.80 28.42
C ARG A 561 -12.22 -24.86 28.12
N VAL A 562 -13.27 -24.50 27.39
CA VAL A 562 -14.30 -25.45 26.94
C VAL A 562 -13.71 -26.48 25.97
N ALA A 563 -12.84 -26.06 25.05
CA ALA A 563 -12.14 -26.97 24.14
C ALA A 563 -11.29 -27.98 24.90
N VAL A 564 -10.45 -27.52 25.84
CA VAL A 564 -9.59 -28.36 26.68
C VAL A 564 -10.42 -29.30 27.57
N ALA A 565 -11.52 -28.82 28.16
CA ALA A 565 -12.43 -29.63 28.96
C ALA A 565 -13.11 -30.76 28.15
N ARG A 566 -13.23 -30.59 26.83
CA ARG A 566 -13.69 -31.61 25.88
C ARG A 566 -12.56 -32.49 25.33
N HIS A 567 -11.39 -32.46 25.97
CA HIS A 567 -10.19 -33.20 25.59
C HIS A 567 -9.59 -32.82 24.23
N HIS A 568 -9.96 -31.66 23.67
CA HIS A 568 -9.26 -31.12 22.51
C HIS A 568 -7.91 -30.53 22.92
N GLN A 569 -6.96 -30.56 22.01
CA GLN A 569 -5.69 -29.87 22.15
C GLN A 569 -5.80 -28.50 21.51
N VAL A 570 -5.27 -27.48 22.17
CA VAL A 570 -5.22 -26.13 21.63
C VAL A 570 -3.76 -25.69 21.64
N LEU A 571 -3.31 -25.10 20.53
CA LEU A 571 -1.99 -24.49 20.40
C LEU A 571 -2.20 -23.04 19.96
N VAL A 572 -1.66 -22.07 20.69
CA VAL A 572 -1.77 -20.66 20.34
C VAL A 572 -0.42 -20.15 19.85
N ILE A 573 -0.40 -19.63 18.62
CA ILE A 573 0.77 -19.07 17.97
C ILE A 573 0.48 -17.61 17.68
N VAL A 574 1.26 -16.72 18.30
CA VAL A 574 1.10 -15.28 18.16
C VAL A 574 2.23 -14.72 17.28
N PRO A 575 1.93 -14.01 16.18
CA PRO A 575 2.95 -13.43 15.32
C PRO A 575 3.71 -12.28 16.02
N TRP A 576 5.03 -12.41 16.11
CA TRP A 576 5.90 -11.34 16.63
C TRP A 576 6.23 -10.28 15.57
N GLN A 577 6.31 -9.02 15.98
CA GLN A 577 6.75 -7.93 15.09
C GLN A 577 8.27 -8.04 14.87
N GLU A 578 8.74 -7.99 13.62
CA GLU A 578 10.18 -8.11 13.31
C GLU A 578 11.01 -6.97 13.92
N ASP A 579 10.44 -5.77 14.01
CA ASP A 579 11.14 -4.58 14.49
C ASP A 579 11.13 -4.46 16.04
N VAL A 580 10.50 -5.41 16.75
CA VAL A 580 10.44 -5.44 18.23
C VAL A 580 11.41 -6.50 18.75
N PRO A 581 12.37 -6.16 19.63
CA PRO A 581 13.25 -7.14 20.24
C PRO A 581 12.44 -8.23 20.97
N GLU A 582 12.93 -9.47 20.92
CA GLU A 582 12.30 -10.55 21.67
C GLU A 582 12.30 -10.24 23.18
N PRO A 583 11.24 -10.64 23.90
CA PRO A 583 11.18 -10.43 25.34
C PRO A 583 12.24 -11.30 26.04
N PRO A 584 12.91 -10.80 27.08
CA PRO A 584 13.86 -11.59 27.85
C PRO A 584 13.18 -12.84 28.46
N ALA A 585 13.92 -13.95 28.54
CA ALA A 585 13.39 -15.24 28.99
C ALA A 585 12.89 -15.24 30.46
N GLU A 586 13.39 -14.31 31.28
CA GLU A 586 13.11 -14.20 32.71
C GLU A 586 12.37 -12.90 33.05
N VAL A 587 11.04 -12.91 32.91
CA VAL A 587 10.15 -12.06 33.73
C VAL A 587 8.97 -12.93 34.16
N ALA A 588 9.24 -13.84 35.09
CA ALA A 588 8.24 -14.70 35.73
C ALA A 588 7.99 -14.28 37.20
N GLY A 589 8.22 -13.00 37.51
CA GLY A 589 7.94 -12.41 38.81
C GLY A 589 6.69 -11.52 38.74
N ASP A 590 5.82 -11.66 39.73
CA ASP A 590 4.53 -10.97 39.94
C ASP A 590 4.67 -9.45 40.22
N ASP A 591 5.77 -8.83 39.77
CA ASP A 591 6.02 -7.41 39.99
C ASP A 591 5.36 -6.62 38.86
N ASP A 592 4.12 -6.21 39.09
CA ASP A 592 3.36 -5.22 38.30
C ASP A 592 4.05 -3.84 38.21
N ARG A 593 5.29 -3.71 38.69
CA ARG A 593 6.10 -2.49 38.66
C ARG A 593 6.98 -2.45 37.41
N ILE A 594 6.37 -2.08 36.29
CA ILE A 594 7.08 -1.38 35.22
C ILE A 594 6.69 0.10 35.35
N PRO A 595 7.63 1.04 35.50
CA PRO A 595 7.32 2.41 35.88
C PRO A 595 6.51 3.09 34.77
N LEU A 596 5.22 3.30 35.00
CA LEU A 596 4.41 4.21 34.19
C LEU A 596 4.31 5.56 34.90
N GLY A 597 4.91 6.58 34.27
CA GLY A 597 4.70 8.00 34.53
C GLY A 597 5.97 8.76 34.99
N PRO A 598 6.18 10.00 34.50
CA PRO A 598 5.10 10.97 34.49
C PRO A 598 4.91 11.74 33.19
N ALA A 599 3.65 12.10 32.95
CA ALA A 599 3.19 13.16 32.05
C ALA A 599 3.70 14.58 32.42
N GLU A 600 4.86 14.71 33.08
CA GLU A 600 5.44 15.99 33.53
C GLU A 600 6.91 16.20 33.08
N ARG A 601 7.51 15.33 32.28
CA ARG A 601 8.92 15.47 31.83
C ARG A 601 9.11 16.10 30.44
N PHE A 602 8.09 16.73 29.88
CA PHE A 602 8.13 17.38 28.56
C PHE A 602 9.02 18.64 28.45
N ALA A 603 10.01 18.84 29.32
CA ALA A 603 10.67 20.13 29.45
C ALA A 603 12.12 20.24 28.93
N ARG A 604 12.84 19.16 28.59
CA ARG A 604 14.30 19.30 28.28
C ARG A 604 14.92 18.43 27.16
N GLY A 605 14.19 17.53 26.52
CA GLY A 605 14.74 16.64 25.48
C GLY A 605 14.29 17.03 24.07
N GLY A 606 15.24 17.29 23.16
CA GLY A 606 14.93 17.49 21.73
C GLY A 606 14.30 16.25 21.08
N TYR A 607 13.89 16.36 19.81
CA TYR A 607 13.13 15.34 19.04
C TYR A 607 13.63 13.89 19.15
N ARG A 608 14.96 13.66 19.25
CA ARG A 608 15.54 12.31 19.42
C ARG A 608 15.18 11.66 20.76
N ALA A 609 15.21 12.41 21.86
CA ALA A 609 14.88 11.86 23.18
C ALA A 609 13.42 11.41 23.27
N ILE A 610 12.52 12.16 22.62
CA ILE A 610 11.09 11.82 22.52
C ILE A 610 10.89 10.56 21.67
N ALA A 611 11.60 10.43 20.54
CA ALA A 611 11.52 9.25 19.69
C ALA A 611 12.05 7.98 20.39
N ASP A 612 13.15 8.09 21.13
CA ASP A 612 13.74 6.97 21.88
C ASP A 612 12.87 6.53 23.07
N GLU A 613 12.17 7.47 23.71
CA GLU A 613 11.21 7.18 24.79
C GLU A 613 9.94 6.53 24.26
N LEU A 614 9.35 7.04 23.17
CA LEU A 614 8.20 6.41 22.50
C LEU A 614 8.50 4.99 22.01
N THR A 615 9.72 4.76 21.51
CA THR A 615 10.16 3.44 21.05
C THR A 615 10.27 2.46 22.23
N ARG A 616 10.81 2.91 23.37
CA ARG A 616 10.88 2.10 24.60
C ARG A 616 9.49 1.76 25.15
N ASP A 617 8.58 2.72 25.22
CA ASP A 617 7.21 2.50 25.68
C ASP A 617 6.45 1.52 24.78
N PHE A 618 6.65 1.64 23.45
CA PHE A 618 6.10 0.71 22.47
C PHE A 618 6.60 -0.73 22.69
N ILE A 619 7.92 -0.90 22.86
CA ILE A 619 8.52 -2.22 23.12
C ILE A 619 7.98 -2.81 24.44
N ALA A 620 7.95 -2.00 25.50
CA ALA A 620 7.45 -2.42 26.82
C ALA A 620 5.98 -2.84 26.75
N HIS A 621 5.16 -2.14 25.97
CA HIS A 621 3.76 -2.51 25.74
C HIS A 621 3.63 -3.89 25.06
N TYR A 622 4.40 -4.15 24.00
CA TYR A 622 4.41 -5.44 23.31
C TYR A 622 4.86 -6.59 24.23
N HIS A 623 5.91 -6.36 25.03
CA HIS A 623 6.39 -7.34 26.01
C HIS A 623 5.32 -7.62 27.08
N LYS A 624 4.69 -6.59 27.63
CA LYS A 624 3.60 -6.73 28.60
C LYS A 624 2.42 -7.52 28.03
N ALA A 625 1.98 -7.18 26.82
CA ALA A 625 0.90 -7.89 26.13
C ALA A 625 1.24 -9.37 25.93
N PHE A 626 2.47 -9.69 25.52
CA PHE A 626 2.94 -11.06 25.35
C PHE A 626 2.93 -11.86 26.64
N PHE A 627 3.51 -11.32 27.73
CA PHE A 627 3.52 -12.01 29.01
C PHE A 627 2.10 -12.22 29.56
N LYS A 628 1.18 -11.26 29.32
CA LYS A 628 -0.23 -11.41 29.68
C LYS A 628 -0.89 -12.56 28.90
N VAL A 629 -0.74 -12.59 27.58
CA VAL A 629 -1.25 -13.69 26.73
C VAL A 629 -0.68 -15.04 27.20
N ARG A 630 0.65 -15.13 27.37
CA ARG A 630 1.34 -16.34 27.83
C ARG A 630 0.83 -16.81 29.20
N ARG A 631 0.61 -15.88 30.14
CA ARG A 631 0.09 -16.19 31.49
C ARG A 631 -1.34 -16.71 31.44
N GLU A 632 -2.22 -16.09 30.68
CA GLU A 632 -3.64 -16.49 30.62
C GLU A 632 -3.83 -17.86 29.94
N PHE A 633 -3.12 -18.13 28.83
CA PHE A 633 -3.19 -19.45 28.18
C PHE A 633 -2.36 -20.52 28.92
N GLY A 634 -1.23 -20.16 29.52
CA GLY A 634 -0.41 -21.09 30.32
C GLY A 634 -1.16 -21.67 31.53
N ARG A 635 -2.09 -20.91 32.13
CA ARG A 635 -3.00 -21.42 33.18
C ARG A 635 -3.93 -22.55 32.70
N LEU A 636 -4.16 -22.66 31.39
CA LEU A 636 -4.98 -23.70 30.77
C LEU A 636 -4.16 -24.90 30.26
N GLY A 637 -2.83 -24.86 30.38
CA GLY A 637 -1.93 -25.87 29.81
C GLY A 637 -1.81 -25.78 28.28
N VAL A 638 -2.03 -24.59 27.71
CA VAL A 638 -2.02 -24.28 26.27
C VAL A 638 -0.76 -23.52 25.86
#